data_AF-A0A2V7N0M5-F1
#
_entry.id   AF-A0A2V7N0M5-F1
#
_cell.length_a   1.000
_cell.length_b   1.000
_cell.length_c   1.000
_cell.angle_alpha   90.00
_cell.angle_beta   90.00
_cell.angle_gamma   90.00
#
_symmetry.space_group_name_H-M   'P 1'
#
loop_
_entity.id
_entity.type
_entity.pdbx_description
1 polymer ?
#
loop_
_entity_poly.entity_id
_entity_poly.type
_entity_poly.pdbx_seq_one_letter_code
_entity_poly.pdbx_strand_id
1 'polypeptide(L)'
;MRLSHRRRGPDIGRIRVVVTLASVLALGSCLERDPTGSRPSSVTTTLLVRADVTGTAVATVVVDVTAPDIPATLVFNVPVAQGAALGTITVPAGSNRTIALRAFDAGGVETHSGSVTVNIQPGTNPTIALVLMPVTGSVPINATLGSFAVTVTPAVRALMIGDTVNLTATILDAGGQPVAAQVDWGTLIPAVATVVSTGQQTGRVTAIRPGRATVVATYGGTAGPATIVVAGWYAAPGGSSNGDGSSQPWDLQTALSGGHGKVQPGDTVWLRGGTYTSAVTSTLTGTAAAPIVVRQFPGERAMLDAKGGTSSTSRGDFFSVIGSYSIFWGFELMDSDPNRTTDTRPNLLVANASHLKFVNLILHDGGIAFFMYPDPVDIEITGCVIYNNGWQQPDFGNGHGLYLKSLTGPVYARDNIVFNQFGYGIHVFTIAGTGGLTNIHVEGNASFNNGAVDANPSNSPNANILFGGSEPVHNGSLVSNMTYFSPNVGVHNLLLGFGTTVNTDLTVQNNYAVGGETVADVGWWQSLTVSGNSLFGSTSEMIWLRETDLSGFQLTNNRYYRDPSAAAWGYINQDYSFPTWQGLTGVGATDQAVASNPTEPRVFVRPNRYESGRANIVVYNWTSQATVPVDLSGIVQVGNHYQVQNVQDFFGAPVLSGSYGGGLVNIPMTGVTPVAPIGGSPTPPPQTGPDFGVFVVTSAPS
;
A
#
# COMPACT_ATOMS: atom_id res chain seq x y z
N MET A 1 -50.56 40.81 -20.25
CA MET A 1 -50.71 42.11 -19.56
C MET A 1 -49.47 42.95 -19.89
N ARG A 2 -49.66 44.14 -20.50
CA ARG A 2 -48.62 45.12 -20.92
C ARG A 2 -47.95 45.77 -19.67
N LEU A 3 -46.73 46.32 -19.60
CA LEU A 3 -46.01 47.39 -20.36
C LEU A 3 -44.48 47.24 -20.06
N SER A 4 -43.51 47.31 -21.00
CA SER A 4 -42.86 48.47 -21.68
C SER A 4 -42.10 49.44 -20.75
N HIS A 5 -40.89 49.99 -20.97
CA HIS A 5 -39.92 50.00 -22.10
C HIS A 5 -38.65 50.83 -21.71
N ARG A 6 -37.46 50.49 -22.28
CA ARG A 6 -36.27 51.32 -22.68
C ARG A 6 -35.42 52.02 -21.59
N ARG A 7 -34.12 52.36 -21.75
CA ARG A 7 -32.96 52.14 -22.68
C ARG A 7 -31.70 52.74 -22.03
N ARG A 8 -30.50 52.17 -22.24
CA ARG A 8 -29.29 52.75 -22.90
C ARG A 8 -28.08 51.80 -22.75
N GLY A 9 -27.30 51.66 -23.83
CA GLY A 9 -26.15 50.75 -23.96
C GLY A 9 -24.79 51.37 -23.55
N PRO A 10 -23.68 50.96 -24.19
CA PRO A 10 -22.67 50.09 -23.57
C PRO A 10 -21.32 50.80 -23.36
N ASP A 11 -20.49 50.29 -22.44
CA ASP A 11 -19.07 50.70 -22.35
C ASP A 11 -18.12 49.51 -22.40
N ILE A 12 -17.08 49.71 -23.20
CA ILE A 12 -16.15 48.72 -23.74
C ILE A 12 -14.87 48.75 -22.88
N GLY A 13 -14.58 47.66 -22.16
CA GLY A 13 -13.32 47.46 -21.45
C GLY A 13 -12.31 46.68 -22.29
N ARG A 14 -11.28 47.37 -22.79
CA ARG A 14 -10.23 46.86 -23.70
C ARG A 14 -9.14 46.06 -22.97
N ILE A 15 -8.74 44.96 -23.63
CA ILE A 15 -7.49 44.22 -23.53
C ILE A 15 -6.27 45.15 -23.73
N ARG A 16 -5.21 44.98 -22.92
CA ARG A 16 -3.83 45.32 -23.30
C ARG A 16 -2.83 44.28 -22.82
N VAL A 17 -2.33 43.54 -23.81
CA VAL A 17 -1.03 42.87 -23.85
C VAL A 17 0.07 43.94 -23.89
N VAL A 18 1.16 43.77 -23.15
CA VAL A 18 2.44 44.41 -23.46
C VAL A 18 3.56 43.38 -23.33
N VAL A 19 4.16 43.07 -24.47
CA VAL A 19 5.46 42.43 -24.68
C VAL A 19 6.49 43.55 -24.74
N THR A 20 7.63 43.47 -24.04
CA THR A 20 8.91 43.97 -24.59
C THR A 20 10.12 43.33 -23.91
N LEU A 21 11.05 42.89 -24.75
CA LEU A 21 12.37 42.32 -24.49
C LEU A 21 13.45 43.34 -24.93
N ALA A 22 14.70 43.14 -24.48
CA ALA A 22 16.00 43.69 -24.95
C ALA A 22 16.54 44.95 -24.22
N SER A 23 17.65 44.83 -23.45
CA SER A 23 19.08 45.10 -23.84
C SER A 23 19.48 46.56 -23.56
N VAL A 24 20.66 47.02 -23.09
CA VAL A 24 22.03 46.52 -22.89
C VAL A 24 22.84 47.65 -22.16
N LEU A 25 23.84 47.29 -21.35
CA LEU A 25 25.06 48.03 -20.89
C LEU A 25 25.06 49.49 -20.36
N ALA A 26 25.68 49.67 -19.19
CA ALA A 26 26.98 50.34 -18.95
C ALA A 26 27.06 51.40 -17.83
N LEU A 27 28.10 51.21 -17.01
CA LEU A 27 28.91 52.18 -16.26
C LEU A 27 28.30 52.89 -15.05
N GLY A 28 29.12 52.92 -13.99
CA GLY A 28 28.73 53.38 -12.67
C GLY A 28 29.05 54.83 -12.37
N SER A 29 28.57 55.25 -11.20
CA SER A 29 29.15 56.30 -10.39
C SER A 29 28.65 56.15 -8.94
N CYS A 30 29.61 56.06 -8.03
CA CYS A 30 29.61 56.57 -6.65
C CYS A 30 28.68 57.79 -6.46
N LEU A 31 27.99 58.08 -5.35
CA LEU A 31 28.05 57.71 -3.93
C LEU A 31 26.67 58.11 -3.34
N GLU A 32 26.21 57.42 -2.30
CA GLU A 32 25.93 58.09 -1.03
C GLU A 32 25.99 57.07 0.11
N ARG A 33 26.76 57.44 1.13
CA ARG A 33 27.12 56.64 2.29
C ARG A 33 25.93 56.53 3.23
N ASP A 34 25.70 55.32 3.73
CA ASP A 34 25.19 55.08 5.08
C ASP A 34 25.78 53.78 5.66
N PRO A 35 25.83 53.63 7.00
CA PRO A 35 27.05 53.27 7.69
C PRO A 35 27.18 51.78 8.06
N THR A 36 28.42 51.32 7.94
CA THR A 36 29.12 50.29 8.75
C THR A 36 28.40 48.96 9.03
N GLY A 37 28.85 47.96 8.27
CA GLY A 37 28.68 46.52 8.42
C GLY A 37 28.39 45.98 9.82
N SER A 38 27.25 45.31 9.92
CA SER A 38 27.09 44.18 10.84
C SER A 38 28.00 43.03 10.35
N ARG A 39 29.17 42.91 10.97
CA ARG A 39 30.03 41.72 10.86
C ARG A 39 29.16 40.49 11.15
N PRO A 40 29.17 39.42 10.32
CA PRO A 40 28.45 38.21 10.66
C PRO A 40 28.98 37.71 12.01
N SER A 41 28.07 37.50 12.96
CA SER A 41 28.37 36.94 14.27
C SER A 41 29.21 35.68 14.07
N SER A 42 30.44 35.65 14.57
CA SER A 42 31.29 34.46 14.47
C SER A 42 30.60 33.31 15.20
N VAL A 43 30.19 32.27 14.48
CA VAL A 43 29.55 31.09 15.08
C VAL A 43 30.58 30.41 15.97
N THR A 44 30.32 30.35 17.27
CA THR A 44 31.19 29.70 18.26
C THR A 44 30.75 28.26 18.50
N THR A 45 31.70 27.37 18.76
CA THR A 45 31.45 26.01 19.24
C THR A 45 32.11 25.80 20.61
N THR A 46 31.60 24.86 21.39
CA THR A 46 32.17 24.49 22.69
C THR A 46 32.91 23.16 22.55
N LEU A 47 34.19 23.15 22.94
CA LEU A 47 35.00 21.94 23.00
C LEU A 47 35.23 21.58 24.47
N LEU A 48 35.03 20.31 24.80
CA LEU A 48 35.45 19.75 26.07
C LEU A 48 36.93 19.41 25.99
N VAL A 49 37.70 19.90 26.95
CA VAL A 49 39.11 19.59 27.15
C VAL A 49 39.22 18.53 28.24
N ARG A 50 39.95 17.44 27.92
CA ARG A 50 40.35 16.41 28.87
C ARG A 50 41.83 16.13 28.74
N ALA A 51 42.58 16.20 29.83
CA ALA A 51 43.96 15.73 29.88
C ALA A 51 44.15 14.81 31.08
N ASP A 52 44.69 13.61 30.85
CA ASP A 52 45.06 12.70 31.94
C ASP A 52 46.42 13.12 32.48
N VAL A 53 46.41 13.67 33.70
CA VAL A 53 47.61 14.18 34.37
C VAL A 53 48.01 13.30 35.55
N THR A 54 47.45 12.09 35.64
CA THR A 54 47.72 11.14 36.71
C THR A 54 49.21 10.78 36.74
N GLY A 55 49.82 10.85 37.93
CA GLY A 55 51.25 10.59 38.10
C GLY A 55 52.16 11.75 37.71
N THR A 56 51.61 12.93 37.41
CA THR A 56 52.37 14.16 37.17
C THR A 56 52.15 15.18 38.30
N ALA A 57 53.02 16.20 38.40
CA ALA A 57 52.88 17.31 39.35
C ALA A 57 52.02 18.47 38.84
N VAL A 58 51.26 18.26 37.76
CA VAL A 58 50.48 19.31 37.10
C VAL A 58 49.30 19.75 37.98
N ALA A 59 49.19 21.05 38.22
CA ALA A 59 48.12 21.69 38.99
C ALA A 59 47.10 22.43 38.12
N THR A 60 47.47 22.89 36.92
CA THR A 60 46.54 23.58 36.00
C THR A 60 46.99 23.38 34.56
N VAL A 61 46.02 23.24 33.64
CA VAL A 61 46.27 23.25 32.19
C VAL A 61 45.69 24.54 31.62
N VAL A 62 46.49 25.27 30.85
CA VAL A 62 46.07 26.49 30.13
C VAL A 62 45.93 26.15 28.66
N VAL A 63 44.83 26.57 28.06
CA VAL A 63 44.55 26.41 26.63
C VAL A 63 44.59 27.78 25.97
N ASP A 64 45.48 27.93 24.99
CA ASP A 64 45.56 29.12 24.14
C ASP A 64 44.99 28.78 22.75
N VAL A 65 44.13 29.65 22.22
CA VAL A 65 43.61 29.53 20.86
C VAL A 65 43.94 30.77 20.05
N THR A 66 44.65 30.58 18.94
CA THR A 66 45.06 31.64 18.01
C THR A 66 44.69 31.30 16.57
N ALA A 67 44.43 32.32 15.77
CA ALA A 67 44.27 32.23 14.31
C ALA A 67 44.39 33.63 13.67
N PRO A 68 44.64 33.73 12.36
CA PRO A 68 44.76 35.02 11.67
C PRO A 68 43.53 35.94 11.79
N ASP A 69 42.34 35.35 11.96
CA ASP A 69 41.06 36.03 12.10
C ASP A 69 40.59 36.16 13.57
N ILE A 70 41.37 35.68 14.53
CA ILE A 70 41.16 35.87 15.97
C ILE A 70 42.05 37.06 16.43
N PRO A 71 41.47 38.23 16.72
CA PRO A 71 42.25 39.46 16.95
C PRO A 71 43.07 39.46 18.24
N ALA A 72 42.71 38.61 19.21
CA ALA A 72 43.45 38.42 20.47
C ALA A 72 43.40 36.96 20.88
N THR A 73 44.51 36.41 21.36
CA THR A 73 44.60 35.03 21.85
C THR A 73 43.51 34.76 22.89
N LEU A 74 42.72 33.72 22.67
CA LEU A 74 41.76 33.25 23.67
C LEU A 74 42.48 32.34 24.64
N VAL A 75 42.35 32.60 25.94
CA VAL A 75 43.05 31.86 27.00
C VAL A 75 42.04 31.28 27.96
N PHE A 76 42.15 29.99 28.25
CA PHE A 76 41.25 29.26 29.13
C PHE A 76 42.04 28.46 30.17
N ASN A 77 41.70 28.63 31.44
CA ASN A 77 42.28 27.83 32.52
C ASN A 77 41.39 26.62 32.79
N VAL A 78 41.96 25.42 32.62
CA VAL A 78 41.32 24.13 32.87
C VAL A 78 41.84 23.59 34.19
N PRO A 79 41.00 23.54 35.24
CA PRO A 79 41.41 23.07 36.56
C PRO A 79 41.72 21.57 36.54
N VAL A 80 42.66 21.16 37.39
CA VAL A 80 42.96 19.74 37.63
C VAL A 80 42.20 19.27 38.88
N ALA A 81 41.47 18.18 38.75
CA ALA A 81 40.84 17.49 39.86
C ALA A 81 40.94 15.98 39.67
N GLN A 82 41.27 15.25 40.75
CA GLN A 82 41.30 13.78 40.77
C GLN A 82 42.15 13.14 39.64
N GLY A 83 43.30 13.75 39.32
CA GLY A 83 44.22 13.21 38.31
C GLY A 83 43.89 13.57 36.85
N ALA A 84 42.85 14.38 36.60
CA ALA A 84 42.52 14.86 35.26
C ALA A 84 42.32 16.37 35.21
N ALA A 85 42.77 17.02 34.14
CA ALA A 85 42.35 18.37 33.78
C ALA A 85 41.08 18.26 32.94
N LEU A 86 39.96 18.81 33.43
CA LEU A 86 38.65 18.72 32.78
C LEU A 86 37.98 20.09 32.74
N GLY A 87 37.52 20.51 31.57
CA GLY A 87 36.82 21.78 31.40
C GLY A 87 36.30 22.00 29.98
N THR A 88 35.61 23.09 29.75
CA THR A 88 35.13 23.47 28.41
C THR A 88 35.78 24.77 27.95
N ILE A 89 35.97 24.89 26.65
CA ILE A 89 36.44 26.12 25.99
C ILE A 89 35.46 26.48 24.88
N THR A 90 35.21 27.78 24.69
CA THR A 90 34.37 28.27 23.60
C THR A 90 35.25 28.90 22.53
N VAL A 91 35.22 28.31 21.34
CA VAL A 91 36.13 28.65 20.24
C VAL A 91 35.32 29.09 19.01
N PRO A 92 35.65 30.21 18.36
CA PRO A 92 35.06 30.58 17.07
C PRO A 92 35.35 29.50 16.02
N ALA A 93 34.33 29.03 15.31
CA ALA A 93 34.52 28.14 14.17
C ALA A 93 35.34 28.85 13.08
N GLY A 94 36.10 28.08 12.31
CA GLY A 94 36.94 28.54 11.21
C GLY A 94 38.20 27.70 11.03
N SER A 95 38.95 28.02 9.98
CA SER A 95 40.17 27.28 9.62
C SER A 95 41.39 27.72 10.43
N ASN A 96 42.41 26.87 10.48
CA ASN A 96 43.73 27.19 11.04
C ASN A 96 43.71 27.71 12.49
N ARG A 97 42.82 27.14 13.32
CA ARG A 97 42.81 27.38 14.77
C ARG A 97 43.99 26.62 15.36
N THR A 98 44.99 27.34 15.84
CA THR A 98 46.10 26.75 16.58
C THR A 98 45.71 26.71 18.05
N ILE A 99 45.58 25.49 18.56
CA ILE A 99 45.23 25.19 19.94
C ILE A 99 46.52 24.72 20.62
N ALA A 100 47.02 25.50 21.57
CA ALA A 100 48.18 25.15 22.38
C ALA A 100 47.74 24.86 23.82
N LEU A 101 48.18 23.71 24.35
CA LEU A 101 47.98 23.35 25.75
C LEU A 101 49.31 23.45 26.47
N ARG A 102 49.31 24.12 27.62
CA ARG A 102 50.46 24.28 28.51
C ARG A 102 50.06 23.86 29.92
N ALA A 103 50.79 22.92 30.50
CA ALA A 103 50.53 22.38 31.82
C ALA A 103 51.51 22.96 32.83
N PHE A 104 51.01 23.44 33.96
CA PHE A 104 51.79 24.10 35.01
C PHE A 104 51.71 23.34 36.33
N ASP A 105 52.81 23.29 37.07
CA ASP A 105 52.81 22.78 38.44
C ASP A 105 52.21 23.80 39.43
N ALA A 106 52.12 23.44 40.71
CA ALA A 106 51.56 24.31 41.76
C ALA A 106 52.41 25.57 42.01
N GLY A 107 53.67 25.60 41.59
CA GLY A 107 54.56 26.77 41.64
C GLY A 107 54.42 27.70 40.43
N GLY A 108 53.59 27.33 39.45
CA GLY A 108 53.39 28.09 38.22
C GLY A 108 54.48 27.85 37.17
N VAL A 109 55.30 26.81 37.31
CA VAL A 109 56.33 26.45 36.33
C VAL A 109 55.71 25.56 35.25
N GLU A 110 55.98 25.88 33.98
CA GLU A 110 55.52 25.07 32.84
C GLU A 110 56.25 23.72 32.83
N THR A 111 55.48 22.64 32.87
CA THR A 111 56.00 21.27 32.96
C THR A 111 55.82 20.50 31.67
N HIS A 112 54.75 20.77 30.90
CA HIS A 112 54.45 20.12 29.63
C HIS A 112 53.81 21.10 28.66
N SER A 113 54.04 20.91 27.36
CA SER A 113 53.33 21.64 26.33
C SER A 113 53.15 20.87 25.04
N GLY A 114 52.12 21.24 24.29
CA GLY A 114 51.84 20.71 22.96
C GLY A 114 50.94 21.69 22.21
N SER A 115 50.98 21.64 20.88
CA SER A 115 50.07 22.43 20.05
C SER A 115 49.63 21.66 18.82
N VAL A 116 48.42 21.94 18.34
CA VAL A 116 47.89 21.42 17.09
C VAL A 116 47.13 22.51 16.34
N THR A 117 47.28 22.56 15.02
CA THR A 117 46.51 23.46 14.16
C THR A 117 45.45 22.65 13.43
N VAL A 118 44.19 23.00 13.65
CA VAL A 118 43.04 22.30 13.08
C VAL A 118 41.99 23.27 12.54
N ASN A 119 41.08 22.75 11.73
CA ASN A 119 39.87 23.48 11.37
C ASN A 119 38.79 23.15 12.41
N ILE A 120 38.17 24.18 12.98
CA ILE A 120 37.04 24.03 13.91
C ILE A 120 35.75 24.30 13.15
N GLN A 121 34.86 23.33 13.14
CA GLN A 121 33.55 23.41 12.50
C GLN A 121 32.50 23.91 13.50
N PRO A 122 31.43 24.59 13.05
CA PRO A 122 30.24 24.80 13.86
C PRO A 122 29.64 23.45 14.32
N GLY A 123 29.29 23.32 15.60
CA GLY A 123 28.72 22.08 16.15
C GLY A 123 29.76 20.98 16.41
N THR A 124 29.51 19.77 15.89
CA THR A 124 30.36 18.59 16.14
C THR A 124 31.73 18.72 15.47
N ASN A 125 32.77 18.54 16.27
CA ASN A 125 34.15 18.46 15.80
C ASN A 125 34.71 17.05 16.04
N PRO A 126 35.54 16.52 15.12
CA PRO A 126 36.31 15.31 15.39
C PRO A 126 37.11 15.48 16.68
N THR A 127 37.33 14.38 17.42
CA THR A 127 38.21 14.41 18.58
C THR A 127 39.61 14.85 18.15
N ILE A 128 40.05 15.97 18.70
CA ILE A 128 41.39 16.52 18.51
C ILE A 128 42.26 15.90 19.59
N ALA A 129 43.12 14.97 19.19
CA ALA A 129 44.13 14.41 20.08
C ALA A 129 45.38 15.31 20.07
N LEU A 130 45.91 15.58 21.26
CA LEU A 130 47.15 16.32 21.46
C LEU A 130 47.99 15.62 22.53
N VAL A 131 49.26 15.39 22.23
CA VAL A 131 50.22 14.89 23.22
C VAL A 131 51.05 16.08 23.71
N LEU A 132 50.97 16.39 25.00
CA LEU A 132 51.82 17.38 25.62
C LEU A 132 53.13 16.71 26.02
N MET A 133 54.22 17.17 25.43
CA MET A 133 55.54 16.67 25.74
C MET A 133 56.08 17.34 26.99
N PRO A 134 56.80 16.60 27.85
CA PRO A 134 57.42 17.16 29.04
C PRO A 134 58.52 18.16 28.67
N VAL A 135 58.59 19.27 29.39
CA VAL A 135 59.68 20.24 29.27
C VAL A 135 60.99 19.65 29.85
N THR A 136 60.87 18.78 30.88
CA THR A 136 61.99 18.01 31.45
C THR A 136 61.55 16.61 31.92
N GLY A 137 62.20 15.54 31.40
CA GLY A 137 62.32 14.21 32.02
C GLY A 137 61.08 13.40 32.44
N SER A 138 59.85 13.83 32.09
CA SER A 138 58.59 13.23 32.57
C SER A 138 57.89 12.37 31.50
N VAL A 139 56.73 11.78 31.81
CA VAL A 139 55.91 11.00 30.86
C VAL A 139 55.00 11.96 30.08
N PRO A 140 54.79 11.79 28.76
CA PRO A 140 53.85 12.62 27.99
C PRO A 140 52.42 12.58 28.53
N ILE A 141 51.71 13.70 28.43
CA ILE A 141 50.30 13.82 28.80
C ILE A 141 49.44 13.71 27.55
N ASN A 142 48.50 12.77 27.53
CA ASN A 142 47.52 12.67 26.46
C ASN A 142 46.33 13.57 26.77
N ALA A 143 46.09 14.54 25.90
CA ALA A 143 44.94 15.42 25.94
C ALA A 143 44.02 15.18 24.74
N THR A 144 42.73 15.32 24.96
CA THR A 144 41.71 15.32 23.92
C THR A 144 40.84 16.57 24.05
N LEU A 145 40.53 17.16 22.90
CA LEU A 145 39.50 18.18 22.78
C LEU A 145 38.42 17.66 21.85
N GLY A 146 37.16 17.69 22.26
CA GLY A 146 36.08 17.18 21.44
C GLY A 146 34.73 17.77 21.78
N SER A 147 33.77 17.63 20.87
CA SER A 147 32.37 17.93 21.16
C SER A 147 31.77 16.87 22.08
N PHE A 148 30.70 17.22 22.79
CA PHE A 148 29.87 16.21 23.43
C PHE A 148 29.22 15.31 22.38
N ALA A 149 28.93 14.07 22.73
CA ALA A 149 28.00 13.24 21.97
C ALA A 149 26.65 13.21 22.70
N VAL A 150 25.56 13.44 21.97
CA VAL A 150 24.20 13.34 22.51
C VAL A 150 23.47 12.24 21.77
N THR A 151 23.01 11.22 22.50
CA THR A 151 22.15 10.16 21.94
C THR A 151 20.82 10.16 22.67
N VAL A 152 19.73 9.83 21.96
CA VAL A 152 18.39 9.77 22.54
C VAL A 152 17.85 8.35 22.47
N THR A 153 17.31 7.88 23.59
CA THR A 153 16.67 6.56 23.71
C THR A 153 15.21 6.71 24.13
N PRO A 154 14.26 6.03 23.46
CA PRO A 154 14.43 5.29 22.20
C PRO A 154 14.72 6.22 21.00
N ALA A 155 15.54 5.75 20.06
CA ALA A 155 15.89 6.51 18.85
C ALA A 155 14.75 6.56 17.82
N VAL A 156 13.85 5.58 17.84
CA VAL A 156 12.62 5.56 17.04
C VAL A 156 11.48 5.07 17.93
N ARG A 157 10.32 5.73 17.85
CA ARG A 157 9.11 5.28 18.50
C ARG A 157 7.88 5.51 17.62
N ALA A 158 7.06 4.48 17.48
CA ALA A 158 5.70 4.61 16.98
C ALA A 158 4.75 4.86 18.16
N LEU A 159 3.86 5.83 18.01
CA LEU A 159 2.88 6.29 18.99
C LEU A 159 1.52 6.42 18.31
N MET A 160 0.44 6.27 19.08
CA MET A 160 -0.89 6.66 18.65
C MET A 160 -1.13 8.13 18.99
N ILE A 161 -2.10 8.78 18.33
CA ILE A 161 -2.52 10.14 18.72
C ILE A 161 -2.91 10.13 20.21
N GLY A 162 -2.44 11.11 20.98
CA GLY A 162 -2.68 11.22 22.41
C GLY A 162 -1.71 10.42 23.29
N ASP A 163 -0.98 9.44 22.73
CA ASP A 163 0.04 8.71 23.48
C ASP A 163 1.18 9.63 23.91
N THR A 164 1.84 9.23 25.00
CA THR A 164 3.08 9.85 25.44
C THR A 164 4.21 8.84 25.55
N VAL A 165 5.44 9.30 25.32
CA VAL A 165 6.65 8.53 25.58
C VAL A 165 7.69 9.39 26.26
N ASN A 166 8.41 8.81 27.21
CA ASN A 166 9.57 9.44 27.80
C ASN A 166 10.80 9.10 26.95
N LEU A 167 11.52 10.14 26.53
CA LEU A 167 12.83 10.04 25.92
C LEU A 167 13.89 10.38 26.96
N THR A 168 15.03 9.71 26.89
CA THR A 168 16.21 9.99 27.72
C THR A 168 17.37 10.33 26.81
N ALA A 169 18.01 11.48 27.04
CA ALA A 169 19.24 11.89 26.38
C ALA A 169 20.45 11.41 27.20
N THR A 170 21.39 10.73 26.55
CA THR A 170 22.71 10.43 27.14
C THR A 170 23.72 11.39 26.56
N ILE A 171 24.41 12.11 27.43
CA ILE A 171 25.52 13.01 27.06
C ILE A 171 26.82 12.30 27.39
N LEU A 172 27.68 12.13 26.39
CA LEU A 172 29.04 11.64 26.59
C LEU A 172 30.05 12.75 26.33
N ASP A 173 31.07 12.76 27.17
CA ASP A 173 32.24 13.61 27.07
C ASP A 173 33.20 13.08 25.97
N ALA A 174 34.26 13.84 25.64
CA ALA A 174 35.20 13.48 24.58
C ALA A 174 36.00 12.17 24.85
N GLY A 175 35.99 11.67 26.09
CA GLY A 175 36.58 10.39 26.48
C GLY A 175 35.53 9.31 26.79
N GLY A 176 34.29 9.48 26.32
CA GLY A 176 33.21 8.51 26.44
C GLY A 176 32.57 8.40 27.82
N GLN A 177 32.84 9.34 28.74
CA GLN A 177 32.25 9.33 30.08
C GLN A 177 30.90 10.04 30.10
N PRO A 178 29.90 9.53 30.86
CA PRO A 178 28.60 10.17 30.97
C PRO A 178 28.67 11.49 31.74
N VAL A 179 27.98 12.51 31.24
CA VAL A 179 27.89 13.84 31.85
C VAL A 179 26.45 14.09 32.29
N ALA A 180 26.24 14.48 33.55
CA ALA A 180 24.94 14.91 34.05
C ALA A 180 24.75 16.42 33.87
N ALA A 181 23.89 16.83 32.94
CA ALA A 181 23.62 18.23 32.65
C ALA A 181 22.20 18.44 32.07
N GLN A 182 21.70 19.68 32.12
CA GLN A 182 20.42 20.04 31.53
C GLN A 182 20.50 20.04 29.99
N VAL A 183 19.57 19.32 29.36
CA VAL A 183 19.40 19.23 27.90
C VAL A 183 18.21 20.09 27.46
N ASP A 184 18.35 20.72 26.29
CA ASP A 184 17.26 21.44 25.62
C ASP A 184 16.55 20.51 24.64
N TRP A 185 15.23 20.36 24.80
CA TRP A 185 14.40 19.52 23.93
C TRP A 185 13.62 20.38 22.91
N GLY A 186 13.56 19.90 21.67
CA GLY A 186 12.78 20.52 20.60
C GLY A 186 12.18 19.48 19.64
N THR A 187 11.22 19.90 18.82
CA THR A 187 10.59 19.09 17.78
C THR A 187 10.58 19.86 16.47
N LEU A 188 10.93 19.20 15.37
CA LEU A 188 10.92 19.85 14.05
C LEU A 188 9.49 20.05 13.51
N ILE A 189 8.52 19.27 14.00
CA ILE A 189 7.12 19.32 13.53
C ILE A 189 6.19 19.27 14.75
N PRO A 190 5.99 20.39 15.47
CA PRO A 190 5.16 20.44 16.67
C PRO A 190 3.68 20.09 16.40
N ALA A 191 3.22 20.25 15.15
CA ALA A 191 1.89 19.81 14.74
C ALA A 191 1.71 18.28 14.75
N VAL A 192 2.79 17.50 14.66
CA VAL A 192 2.76 16.03 14.68
C VAL A 192 3.04 15.51 16.08
N ALA A 193 4.09 16.02 16.75
CA ALA A 193 4.42 15.65 18.12
C ALA A 193 5.08 16.82 18.85
N THR A 194 4.64 17.07 20.08
CA THR A 194 5.26 18.05 20.99
C THR A 194 6.17 17.36 21.98
N VAL A 195 7.14 18.08 22.55
CA VAL A 195 8.02 17.58 23.61
C VAL A 195 8.12 18.62 24.72
N VAL A 196 8.08 18.16 25.96
CA VAL A 196 8.33 18.98 27.16
C VAL A 196 9.45 18.37 27.97
N SER A 197 10.34 19.20 28.51
CA SER A 197 11.36 18.75 29.46
C SER A 197 10.72 18.26 30.75
N THR A 198 11.13 17.09 31.24
CA THR A 198 10.64 16.50 32.51
C THR A 198 11.73 16.30 33.55
N GLY A 199 12.97 16.65 33.22
CA GLY A 199 14.15 16.52 34.07
C GLY A 199 15.40 17.06 33.38
N GLN A 200 16.58 16.80 33.97
CA GLN A 200 17.84 17.26 33.37
C GLN A 200 18.07 16.68 31.97
N GLN A 201 17.76 15.39 31.79
CA GLN A 201 18.05 14.65 30.56
C GLN A 201 16.84 13.91 30.00
N THR A 202 15.65 14.16 30.55
CA THR A 202 14.42 13.47 30.15
C THR A 202 13.44 14.45 29.52
N GLY A 203 12.79 14.01 28.44
CA GLY A 203 11.73 14.75 27.77
C GLY A 203 10.52 13.84 27.59
N ARG A 204 9.30 14.36 27.83
CA ARG A 204 8.06 13.66 27.51
C ARG A 204 7.52 14.18 26.19
N VAL A 205 7.39 13.28 25.23
CA VAL A 205 6.75 13.54 23.94
C VAL A 205 5.26 13.25 24.05
N THR A 206 4.42 14.09 23.44
CA THR A 206 2.99 13.84 23.23
C THR A 206 2.71 13.80 21.74
N ALA A 207 2.08 12.73 21.26
CA ALA A 207 1.63 12.59 19.88
C ALA A 207 0.36 13.41 19.62
N ILE A 208 0.39 14.27 18.60
CA ILE A 208 -0.68 15.25 18.32
C ILE A 208 -1.47 14.91 17.05
N ARG A 209 -0.78 14.56 15.97
CA ARG A 209 -1.40 14.30 14.66
C ARG A 209 -0.61 13.25 13.90
N PRO A 210 -1.25 12.43 13.03
CA PRO A 210 -0.54 11.46 12.22
C PRO A 210 0.60 12.09 11.42
N GLY A 211 1.68 11.33 11.27
CA GLY A 211 2.87 11.76 10.55
C GLY A 211 4.15 11.44 11.30
N ARG A 212 5.28 11.91 10.76
CA ARG A 212 6.61 11.67 11.31
C ARG A 212 7.21 12.98 11.80
N ALA A 213 7.62 13.03 13.06
CA ALA A 213 8.35 14.16 13.65
C ALA A 213 9.74 13.70 14.12
N THR A 214 10.73 14.58 14.03
CA THR A 214 12.03 14.37 14.70
C THR A 214 12.05 15.24 15.96
N VAL A 215 12.19 14.58 17.11
CA VAL A 215 12.44 15.21 18.40
C VAL A 215 13.96 15.24 18.62
N VAL A 216 14.48 16.36 19.09
CA VAL A 216 15.92 16.60 19.21
C VAL A 216 16.22 17.02 20.64
N ALA A 217 17.23 16.38 21.23
CA ALA A 217 17.84 16.81 22.48
C ALA A 217 19.18 17.48 22.15
N THR A 218 19.41 18.70 22.65
CA THR A 218 20.58 19.51 22.34
C THR A 218 21.38 19.82 23.60
N TYR A 219 22.70 19.64 23.52
CA TYR A 219 23.64 20.03 24.57
C TYR A 219 25.01 20.38 23.98
N GLY A 220 25.61 21.47 24.45
CA GLY A 220 26.99 21.84 24.10
C GLY A 220 27.26 21.95 22.59
N GLY A 221 26.28 22.42 21.80
CA GLY A 221 26.37 22.55 20.35
C GLY A 221 26.18 21.25 19.56
N THR A 222 25.83 20.14 20.23
CA THR A 222 25.56 18.84 19.61
C THR A 222 24.11 18.42 19.86
N ALA A 223 23.55 17.64 18.92
CA ALA A 223 22.16 17.21 18.93
C ALA A 223 22.03 15.70 18.78
N GLY A 224 21.16 15.09 19.59
CA GLY A 224 20.72 13.70 19.46
C GLY A 224 19.28 13.63 18.95
N PRO A 225 19.01 13.03 17.78
CA PRO A 225 17.66 12.92 17.25
C PRO A 225 16.95 11.64 17.74
N ALA A 226 15.63 11.75 17.88
CA ALA A 226 14.70 10.63 17.98
C ALA A 226 13.55 10.82 16.98
N THR A 227 13.25 9.78 16.21
CA THR A 227 12.08 9.76 15.32
C THR A 227 10.84 9.37 16.10
N ILE A 228 9.78 10.17 15.98
CA ILE A 228 8.43 9.85 16.44
C ILE A 228 7.54 9.63 15.21
N VAL A 229 6.90 8.49 15.12
CA VAL A 229 5.88 8.19 14.12
C VAL A 229 4.54 8.15 14.83
N VAL A 230 3.65 9.07 14.50
CA VAL A 230 2.28 9.08 15.02
C VAL A 230 1.39 8.35 14.03
N ALA A 231 0.79 7.25 14.47
CA ALA A 231 -0.16 6.46 13.70
C ALA A 231 -1.53 7.15 13.66
N GLY A 232 -2.28 6.85 12.59
CA GLY A 232 -3.56 7.43 12.17
C GLY A 232 -4.69 7.62 13.20
N TRP A 233 -5.81 8.13 12.70
CA TRP A 233 -7.07 8.30 13.43
C TRP A 233 -7.79 6.96 13.63
N TYR A 234 -8.73 6.88 14.57
CA TYR A 234 -9.47 5.66 14.87
C TYR A 234 -10.97 5.79 14.68
N ALA A 235 -11.55 4.76 14.09
CA ALA A 235 -12.96 4.47 14.16
C ALA A 235 -13.18 3.13 14.88
N ALA A 236 -14.22 3.01 15.69
CA ALA A 236 -14.57 1.77 16.40
C ALA A 236 -16.08 1.51 16.37
N PRO A 237 -16.56 0.26 16.50
CA PRO A 237 -17.99 -0.04 16.56
C PRO A 237 -18.75 0.75 17.63
N GLY A 238 -18.15 0.92 18.81
CA GLY A 238 -18.68 1.72 19.92
C GLY A 238 -18.17 3.16 19.95
N GLY A 239 -17.57 3.65 18.85
CA GLY A 239 -17.10 5.02 18.76
C GLY A 239 -18.26 6.03 18.78
N SER A 240 -17.93 7.30 18.99
CA SER A 240 -18.92 8.38 19.06
C SER A 240 -18.59 9.50 18.08
N SER A 241 -19.61 10.15 17.53
CA SER A 241 -19.44 11.34 16.71
C SER A 241 -18.77 12.49 17.47
N ASN A 242 -18.88 12.50 18.81
CA ASN A 242 -18.20 13.48 19.67
C ASN A 242 -16.79 13.05 20.08
N GLY A 243 -16.34 11.86 19.67
CA GLY A 243 -14.98 11.39 19.89
C GLY A 243 -13.95 12.34 19.26
N ASP A 244 -12.70 12.24 19.71
CA ASP A 244 -11.63 13.06 19.16
C ASP A 244 -10.84 12.37 18.03
N GLY A 245 -11.13 11.09 17.78
CA GLY A 245 -10.48 10.25 16.77
C GLY A 245 -9.20 9.57 17.26
N SER A 246 -8.89 9.67 18.56
CA SER A 246 -7.71 9.08 19.21
C SER A 246 -8.11 7.88 20.09
N SER A 247 -7.71 7.87 21.37
CA SER A 247 -8.23 6.98 22.42
C SER A 247 -9.74 7.06 22.62
N GLN A 248 -10.38 8.15 22.16
CA GLN A 248 -11.83 8.28 22.03
C GLN A 248 -12.20 8.21 20.53
N PRO A 249 -12.34 6.98 19.98
CA PRO A 249 -12.52 6.79 18.55
C PRO A 249 -13.84 7.35 18.06
N TRP A 250 -13.88 7.73 16.79
CA TRP A 250 -15.12 8.09 16.12
C TRP A 250 -15.99 6.86 15.84
N ASP A 251 -17.29 7.08 15.69
CA ASP A 251 -18.10 6.14 14.91
C ASP A 251 -17.64 6.13 13.44
N LEU A 252 -17.99 5.08 12.71
CA LEU A 252 -17.50 4.88 11.35
C LEU A 252 -17.91 6.01 10.40
N GLN A 253 -19.17 6.45 10.44
CA GLN A 253 -19.65 7.51 9.55
C GLN A 253 -18.92 8.83 9.81
N THR A 254 -18.70 9.19 11.08
CA THR A 254 -17.96 10.40 11.44
C THR A 254 -16.53 10.36 10.92
N ALA A 255 -15.84 9.23 11.06
CA ALA A 255 -14.48 9.06 10.54
C ALA A 255 -14.45 9.14 9.01
N LEU A 256 -15.39 8.48 8.32
CA LEU A 256 -15.52 8.47 6.86
C LEU A 256 -16.02 9.81 6.28
N SER A 257 -16.56 10.69 7.11
CA SER A 257 -16.91 12.07 6.77
C SER A 257 -15.77 13.08 7.04
N GLY A 258 -14.56 12.61 7.33
CA GLY A 258 -13.39 13.45 7.57
C GLY A 258 -13.13 13.82 9.03
N GLY A 259 -13.84 13.21 9.98
CA GLY A 259 -13.59 13.38 11.41
C GLY A 259 -13.65 14.84 11.86
N HIS A 260 -14.67 15.58 11.41
CA HIS A 260 -14.84 17.02 11.62
C HIS A 260 -13.71 17.87 11.00
N GLY A 261 -13.21 17.45 9.84
CA GLY A 261 -12.12 18.12 9.13
C GLY A 261 -10.73 17.85 9.72
N LYS A 262 -10.60 16.91 10.66
CA LYS A 262 -9.30 16.52 11.21
C LYS A 262 -8.54 15.55 10.32
N VAL A 263 -9.24 14.70 9.57
CA VAL A 263 -8.61 13.80 8.61
C VAL A 263 -8.15 14.62 7.40
N GLN A 264 -6.87 14.58 7.10
CA GLN A 264 -6.22 15.33 6.02
C GLN A 264 -5.60 14.38 4.98
N PRO A 265 -5.34 14.85 3.74
CA PRO A 265 -4.60 14.07 2.74
C PRO A 265 -3.29 13.48 3.31
N GLY A 266 -3.09 12.17 3.12
CA GLY A 266 -1.96 11.41 3.66
C GLY A 266 -2.21 10.74 5.01
N ASP A 267 -3.31 11.05 5.68
CA ASP A 267 -3.68 10.39 6.94
C ASP A 267 -4.15 8.95 6.72
N THR A 268 -4.03 8.15 7.77
CA THR A 268 -4.68 6.85 7.87
C THR A 268 -5.82 6.91 8.88
N VAL A 269 -6.95 6.29 8.57
CA VAL A 269 -8.06 5.99 9.48
C VAL A 269 -8.04 4.48 9.74
N TRP A 270 -7.69 4.11 10.97
CA TRP A 270 -7.66 2.74 11.45
C TRP A 270 -9.03 2.29 11.97
N LEU A 271 -9.56 1.22 11.41
CA LEU A 271 -10.79 0.57 11.87
C LEU A 271 -10.44 -0.44 12.95
N ARG A 272 -10.94 -0.22 14.17
CA ARG A 272 -10.80 -1.18 15.27
C ARG A 272 -11.66 -2.41 15.05
N GLY A 273 -11.27 -3.52 15.66
CA GLY A 273 -11.95 -4.80 15.55
C GLY A 273 -13.38 -4.76 16.08
N GLY A 274 -14.23 -5.57 15.45
CA GLY A 274 -15.65 -5.72 15.77
C GLY A 274 -16.56 -5.35 14.60
N THR A 275 -17.86 -5.33 14.88
CA THR A 275 -18.91 -5.23 13.85
C THR A 275 -19.49 -3.82 13.75
N TYR A 276 -19.48 -3.25 12.55
CA TYR A 276 -20.11 -1.97 12.21
C TYR A 276 -21.39 -2.22 11.41
N THR A 277 -22.55 -1.82 11.93
CA THR A 277 -23.87 -2.30 11.43
C THR A 277 -24.71 -1.24 10.70
N SER A 278 -24.11 -0.14 10.27
CA SER A 278 -24.83 0.96 9.61
C SER A 278 -24.27 1.20 8.22
N ALA A 279 -25.15 1.46 7.27
CA ALA A 279 -24.74 1.92 5.95
C ALA A 279 -23.94 3.21 6.08
N VAL A 280 -22.89 3.34 5.28
CA VAL A 280 -21.93 4.44 5.38
C VAL A 280 -21.59 5.02 4.03
N THR A 281 -21.32 6.32 4.03
CA THR A 281 -20.76 7.04 2.89
C THR A 281 -19.40 7.61 3.26
N SER A 282 -18.37 7.35 2.47
CA SER A 282 -17.07 8.01 2.59
C SER A 282 -16.97 9.21 1.68
N THR A 283 -16.73 10.38 2.28
CA THR A 283 -16.44 11.64 1.59
C THR A 283 -14.96 12.02 1.65
N LEU A 284 -14.12 11.13 2.21
CA LEU A 284 -12.69 11.32 2.36
C LEU A 284 -12.06 11.61 1.00
N THR A 285 -11.42 12.78 0.90
CA THR A 285 -10.76 13.22 -0.32
C THR A 285 -9.29 13.51 -0.03
N GLY A 286 -8.40 12.65 -0.54
CA GLY A 286 -6.97 12.84 -0.48
C GLY A 286 -6.43 13.67 -1.64
N THR A 287 -5.15 13.48 -1.96
CA THR A 287 -4.53 14.01 -3.18
C THR A 287 -3.69 12.92 -3.86
N ALA A 288 -3.32 13.12 -5.13
CA ALA A 288 -2.45 12.20 -5.85
C ALA A 288 -1.12 11.92 -5.11
N ALA A 289 -0.55 12.93 -4.46
CA ALA A 289 0.70 12.81 -3.70
C ALA A 289 0.50 12.25 -2.28
N ALA A 290 -0.71 12.33 -1.73
CA ALA A 290 -1.03 11.98 -0.37
C ALA A 290 -2.48 11.46 -0.28
N PRO A 291 -2.74 10.21 -0.71
CA PRO A 291 -4.06 9.61 -0.58
C PRO A 291 -4.41 9.36 0.90
N ILE A 292 -5.70 9.37 1.23
CA ILE A 292 -6.17 8.97 2.57
C ILE A 292 -6.31 7.45 2.58
N VAL A 293 -5.83 6.79 3.64
CA VAL A 293 -5.95 5.33 3.79
C VAL A 293 -6.98 5.00 4.86
N VAL A 294 -7.97 4.17 4.57
CA VAL A 294 -8.86 3.56 5.55
C VAL A 294 -8.48 2.09 5.65
N ARG A 295 -8.01 1.63 6.81
CA ARG A 295 -7.44 0.28 6.96
C ARG A 295 -7.87 -0.37 8.26
N GLN A 296 -8.09 -1.68 8.27
CA GLN A 296 -8.25 -2.39 9.54
C GLN A 296 -7.01 -2.24 10.42
N PHE A 297 -7.20 -2.16 11.73
CA PHE A 297 -6.09 -2.14 12.66
C PHE A 297 -5.34 -3.49 12.61
N PRO A 298 -3.99 -3.51 12.56
CA PRO A 298 -3.23 -4.75 12.42
C PRO A 298 -3.55 -5.76 13.54
N GLY A 299 -3.80 -7.02 13.15
CA GLY A 299 -4.14 -8.10 14.08
C GLY A 299 -5.58 -8.07 14.60
N GLU A 300 -6.38 -7.06 14.23
CA GLU A 300 -7.81 -6.98 14.52
C GLU A 300 -8.64 -7.29 13.27
N ARG A 301 -9.92 -7.67 13.47
CA ARG A 301 -10.89 -7.93 12.40
C ARG A 301 -12.00 -6.88 12.45
N ALA A 302 -11.95 -5.91 11.55
CA ALA A 302 -13.00 -4.91 11.36
C ALA A 302 -14.00 -5.43 10.32
N MET A 303 -15.26 -5.62 10.73
CA MET A 303 -16.32 -6.20 9.89
C MET A 303 -17.47 -5.21 9.73
N LEU A 304 -17.76 -4.82 8.50
CA LEU A 304 -18.91 -3.98 8.15
C LEU A 304 -20.06 -4.91 7.74
N ASP A 305 -21.12 -4.96 8.56
CA ASP A 305 -22.26 -5.86 8.39
C ASP A 305 -23.49 -5.09 7.88
N ALA A 306 -23.94 -5.44 6.68
CA ALA A 306 -25.04 -4.82 5.96
C ALA A 306 -26.44 -5.27 6.39
N LYS A 307 -26.55 -6.09 7.45
CA LYS A 307 -27.82 -6.60 7.96
C LYS A 307 -28.88 -5.49 8.08
N GLY A 308 -30.04 -5.73 7.47
CA GLY A 308 -31.15 -4.77 7.45
C GLY A 308 -30.97 -3.61 6.46
N GLY A 309 -29.93 -3.64 5.62
CA GLY A 309 -29.68 -2.68 4.54
C GLY A 309 -30.57 -2.87 3.30
N THR A 310 -31.47 -3.86 3.31
CA THR A 310 -32.38 -4.19 2.20
C THR A 310 -33.84 -3.96 2.55
N SER A 311 -34.63 -3.58 1.55
CA SER A 311 -36.10 -3.71 1.58
C SER A 311 -36.54 -4.66 0.47
N SER A 312 -37.81 -5.09 0.50
CA SER A 312 -38.39 -5.93 -0.55
C SER A 312 -38.52 -5.25 -1.92
N THR A 313 -38.18 -3.97 -2.05
CA THR A 313 -38.44 -3.16 -3.25
C THR A 313 -37.25 -2.32 -3.74
N SER A 314 -36.12 -2.30 -3.02
CA SER A 314 -34.93 -1.53 -3.42
C SER A 314 -33.65 -2.29 -3.10
N ARG A 315 -32.77 -2.39 -4.09
CA ARG A 315 -31.35 -2.65 -3.85
C ARG A 315 -30.80 -1.44 -3.08
N GLY A 316 -30.26 -1.67 -1.89
CA GLY A 316 -29.56 -0.64 -1.11
C GLY A 316 -28.07 -0.64 -1.42
N ASP A 317 -27.42 0.51 -1.31
CA ASP A 317 -25.96 0.59 -1.31
C ASP A 317 -25.49 0.68 0.14
N PHE A 318 -24.65 -0.26 0.58
CA PHE A 318 -24.23 -0.31 1.98
C PHE A 318 -23.04 0.60 2.27
N PHE A 319 -21.95 0.45 1.50
CA PHE A 319 -20.79 1.33 1.60
C PHE A 319 -20.56 2.08 0.29
N SER A 320 -20.92 3.37 0.27
CA SER A 320 -20.68 4.26 -0.87
C SER A 320 -19.41 5.09 -0.70
N VAL A 321 -18.53 5.11 -1.70
CA VAL A 321 -17.33 5.96 -1.73
C VAL A 321 -17.53 7.06 -2.75
N ILE A 322 -17.64 8.31 -2.27
CA ILE A 322 -17.86 9.50 -3.11
C ILE A 322 -16.72 10.54 -3.01
N GLY A 323 -15.71 10.31 -2.17
CA GLY A 323 -14.49 11.11 -2.11
C GLY A 323 -13.34 10.47 -2.88
N SER A 324 -12.54 11.26 -3.61
CA SER A 324 -11.46 10.79 -4.49
C SER A 324 -10.11 10.63 -3.77
N TYR A 325 -9.14 9.93 -4.36
CA TYR A 325 -7.79 9.75 -3.78
C TYR A 325 -7.80 9.07 -2.40
N SER A 326 -8.53 7.97 -2.31
CA SER A 326 -8.68 7.19 -1.08
C SER A 326 -8.39 5.70 -1.32
N ILE A 327 -7.77 5.07 -0.32
CA ILE A 327 -7.38 3.64 -0.33
C ILE A 327 -8.12 2.94 0.80
N PHE A 328 -8.87 1.88 0.48
CA PHE A 328 -9.58 1.05 1.46
C PHE A 328 -8.91 -0.31 1.55
N TRP A 329 -8.48 -0.71 2.75
CA TRP A 329 -7.53 -1.82 2.91
C TRP A 329 -7.89 -2.80 4.02
N GLY A 330 -8.04 -4.07 3.65
CA GLY A 330 -7.87 -5.21 4.55
C GLY A 330 -9.07 -5.58 5.41
N PHE A 331 -10.06 -4.70 5.56
CA PHE A 331 -11.26 -4.98 6.34
C PHE A 331 -12.30 -5.78 5.54
N GLU A 332 -13.30 -6.29 6.26
CA GLU A 332 -14.35 -7.15 5.74
C GLU A 332 -15.66 -6.39 5.57
N LEU A 333 -16.40 -6.70 4.51
CA LEU A 333 -17.78 -6.31 4.32
C LEU A 333 -18.62 -7.56 4.09
N MET A 334 -19.73 -7.68 4.79
CA MET A 334 -20.62 -8.82 4.63
C MET A 334 -22.08 -8.45 4.96
N ASP A 335 -23.02 -9.34 4.67
CA ASP A 335 -24.43 -9.18 5.08
C ASP A 335 -24.89 -10.40 5.87
N SER A 336 -25.12 -10.22 7.18
CA SER A 336 -25.57 -11.30 8.07
C SER A 336 -27.09 -11.54 8.05
N ASP A 337 -27.85 -10.82 7.23
CA ASP A 337 -29.26 -11.11 7.00
C ASP A 337 -29.41 -12.45 6.26
N PRO A 338 -30.06 -13.48 6.87
CA PRO A 338 -30.25 -14.77 6.21
C PRO A 338 -31.28 -14.72 5.08
N ASN A 339 -32.02 -13.64 4.91
CA ASN A 339 -33.04 -13.55 3.87
C ASN A 339 -32.44 -13.36 2.47
N ARG A 340 -32.40 -14.44 1.69
CA ARG A 340 -32.04 -14.42 0.26
C ARG A 340 -33.23 -14.61 -0.67
N THR A 341 -34.46 -14.61 -0.17
CA THR A 341 -35.65 -14.90 -0.96
C THR A 341 -36.26 -13.66 -1.59
N THR A 342 -35.81 -12.45 -1.21
CA THR A 342 -36.16 -11.19 -1.85
C THR A 342 -35.35 -10.97 -3.12
N ASP A 343 -35.94 -10.35 -4.14
CA ASP A 343 -35.29 -10.04 -5.43
C ASP A 343 -34.07 -9.08 -5.33
N THR A 344 -33.68 -8.69 -4.11
CA THR A 344 -32.61 -7.74 -3.86
C THR A 344 -31.85 -8.07 -2.56
N ARG A 345 -30.52 -8.01 -2.64
CA ARG A 345 -29.58 -7.86 -1.52
C ARG A 345 -28.73 -6.59 -1.75
N PRO A 346 -28.11 -5.97 -0.72
CA PRO A 346 -27.48 -4.67 -0.91
C PRO A 346 -26.16 -4.82 -1.67
N ASN A 347 -25.81 -3.82 -2.48
CA ASN A 347 -24.44 -3.71 -2.97
C ASN A 347 -23.54 -3.44 -1.76
N LEU A 348 -22.53 -4.28 -1.53
CA LEU A 348 -21.69 -4.13 -0.34
C LEU A 348 -20.81 -2.89 -0.45
N LEU A 349 -20.15 -2.71 -1.59
CA LEU A 349 -19.23 -1.61 -1.84
C LEU A 349 -19.48 -0.96 -3.19
N VAL A 350 -19.60 0.37 -3.17
CA VAL A 350 -19.90 1.19 -4.35
C VAL A 350 -18.80 2.21 -4.57
N ALA A 351 -18.14 2.12 -5.73
CA ALA A 351 -17.19 3.14 -6.20
C ALA A 351 -17.91 4.22 -7.01
N ASN A 352 -17.96 5.43 -6.47
CA ASN A 352 -18.60 6.60 -7.09
C ASN A 352 -17.72 7.86 -6.97
N ALA A 353 -16.40 7.67 -7.08
CA ALA A 353 -15.40 8.73 -7.17
C ALA A 353 -14.16 8.19 -7.90
N SER A 354 -13.29 9.08 -8.36
CA SER A 354 -12.07 8.70 -9.11
C SER A 354 -10.86 8.51 -8.20
N HIS A 355 -9.81 7.88 -8.72
CA HIS A 355 -8.53 7.68 -8.01
C HIS A 355 -8.70 6.85 -6.72
N LEU A 356 -9.38 5.71 -6.83
CA LEU A 356 -9.69 4.84 -5.70
C LEU A 356 -8.90 3.54 -5.77
N LYS A 357 -8.48 3.06 -4.59
CA LYS A 357 -7.90 1.72 -4.46
C LYS A 357 -8.62 0.91 -3.40
N PHE A 358 -8.86 -0.35 -3.71
CA PHE A 358 -9.50 -1.33 -2.83
C PHE A 358 -8.57 -2.53 -2.73
N VAL A 359 -7.94 -2.68 -1.57
CA VAL A 359 -6.78 -3.54 -1.37
C VAL A 359 -7.09 -4.60 -0.32
N ASN A 360 -6.99 -5.87 -0.67
CA ASN A 360 -7.07 -7.00 0.26
C ASN A 360 -8.38 -7.02 1.08
N LEU A 361 -9.47 -6.45 0.55
CA LEU A 361 -10.78 -6.50 1.19
C LEU A 361 -11.38 -7.91 1.09
N ILE A 362 -12.26 -8.23 2.02
CA ILE A 362 -13.03 -9.48 2.00
C ILE A 362 -14.50 -9.10 1.87
N LEU A 363 -15.17 -9.56 0.80
CA LEU A 363 -16.57 -9.20 0.52
C LEU A 363 -17.41 -10.44 0.30
N HIS A 364 -18.36 -10.71 1.18
CA HIS A 364 -19.16 -11.92 1.06
C HIS A 364 -20.58 -11.83 1.57
N ASP A 365 -21.41 -12.76 1.11
CA ASP A 365 -22.81 -12.91 1.52
C ASP A 365 -23.72 -11.69 1.25
N GLY A 366 -23.25 -10.68 0.52
CA GLY A 366 -24.03 -9.51 0.13
C GLY A 366 -24.91 -9.72 -1.10
N GLY A 367 -25.25 -8.64 -1.79
CA GLY A 367 -25.89 -8.67 -3.12
C GLY A 367 -24.85 -8.68 -4.24
N ILE A 368 -24.52 -7.50 -4.77
CA ILE A 368 -23.30 -7.35 -5.59
C ILE A 368 -22.17 -6.97 -4.63
N ALA A 369 -21.05 -7.69 -4.67
CA ALA A 369 -19.95 -7.41 -3.75
C ALA A 369 -19.33 -6.04 -4.07
N PHE A 370 -18.98 -5.83 -5.33
CA PHE A 370 -18.42 -4.58 -5.81
C PHE A 370 -19.22 -4.02 -6.98
N PHE A 371 -19.78 -2.83 -6.82
CA PHE A 371 -20.49 -2.12 -7.86
C PHE A 371 -19.78 -0.81 -8.22
N MET A 372 -19.76 -0.47 -9.50
CA MET A 372 -19.08 0.71 -10.02
C MET A 372 -20.03 1.57 -10.84
N TYR A 373 -20.04 2.88 -10.56
CA TYR A 373 -20.63 3.86 -11.48
C TYR A 373 -19.69 4.09 -12.67
N PRO A 374 -20.21 4.49 -13.83
CA PRO A 374 -19.41 4.50 -15.06
C PRO A 374 -18.51 5.76 -15.22
N ASP A 375 -18.79 6.85 -14.50
CA ASP A 375 -18.02 8.10 -14.58
C ASP A 375 -16.65 8.05 -13.88
N PRO A 376 -16.50 7.38 -12.70
CA PRO A 376 -15.20 7.15 -12.08
C PRO A 376 -14.08 6.64 -13.00
N VAL A 377 -12.89 7.22 -12.82
CA VAL A 377 -11.65 6.83 -13.51
C VAL A 377 -10.54 6.50 -12.50
N ASP A 378 -9.51 5.80 -12.96
CA ASP A 378 -8.34 5.42 -12.15
C ASP A 378 -8.76 4.64 -10.90
N ILE A 379 -9.40 3.48 -11.13
CA ILE A 379 -9.86 2.57 -10.07
C ILE A 379 -9.02 1.31 -10.08
N GLU A 380 -8.58 0.87 -8.91
CA GLU A 380 -7.83 -0.37 -8.72
C GLU A 380 -8.48 -1.24 -7.63
N ILE A 381 -8.90 -2.44 -7.99
CA ILE A 381 -9.44 -3.47 -7.09
C ILE A 381 -8.44 -4.61 -7.07
N THR A 382 -7.81 -4.89 -5.93
CA THR A 382 -6.67 -5.79 -5.89
C THR A 382 -6.52 -6.63 -4.63
N GLY A 383 -6.16 -7.90 -4.81
CA GLY A 383 -5.86 -8.81 -3.72
C GLY A 383 -7.06 -9.19 -2.86
N CYS A 384 -8.28 -8.83 -3.26
CA CYS A 384 -9.51 -9.07 -2.52
C CYS A 384 -9.96 -10.53 -2.59
N VAL A 385 -10.72 -10.97 -1.58
CA VAL A 385 -11.38 -12.28 -1.54
C VAL A 385 -12.89 -12.06 -1.54
N ILE A 386 -13.59 -12.56 -2.56
CA ILE A 386 -14.98 -12.20 -2.86
C ILE A 386 -15.79 -13.48 -3.07
N TYR A 387 -16.79 -13.75 -2.23
CA TYR A 387 -17.50 -15.03 -2.28
C TYR A 387 -18.94 -15.02 -1.80
N ASN A 388 -19.74 -15.98 -2.25
CA ASN A 388 -21.10 -16.22 -1.77
C ASN A 388 -22.05 -15.00 -1.85
N ASN A 389 -21.78 -14.01 -2.71
CA ASN A 389 -22.67 -12.87 -2.87
C ASN A 389 -23.83 -13.22 -3.82
N GLY A 390 -24.99 -12.66 -3.53
CA GLY A 390 -26.18 -12.74 -4.36
C GLY A 390 -27.33 -13.54 -3.78
N TRP A 391 -28.29 -13.86 -4.64
CA TRP A 391 -29.55 -14.53 -4.30
C TRP A 391 -30.08 -15.32 -5.49
N GLN A 392 -31.04 -16.22 -5.25
CA GLN A 392 -31.69 -17.00 -6.30
C GLN A 392 -32.91 -16.24 -6.83
N GLN A 393 -32.99 -16.01 -8.15
CA GLN A 393 -34.22 -15.61 -8.85
C GLN A 393 -34.94 -16.86 -9.39
N PRO A 394 -36.17 -16.76 -9.94
CA PRO A 394 -36.89 -17.92 -10.47
C PRO A 394 -36.12 -18.71 -11.53
N ASP A 395 -35.38 -18.02 -12.40
CA ASP A 395 -34.73 -18.63 -13.56
C ASP A 395 -33.23 -18.92 -13.35
N PHE A 396 -32.52 -18.07 -12.59
CA PHE A 396 -31.08 -18.20 -12.33
C PHE A 396 -30.65 -17.35 -11.12
N GLY A 397 -29.43 -17.57 -10.61
CA GLY A 397 -28.82 -16.81 -9.53
C GLY A 397 -28.36 -15.43 -9.98
N ASN A 398 -28.57 -14.41 -9.14
CA ASN A 398 -28.18 -13.02 -9.37
C ASN A 398 -27.30 -12.51 -8.22
N GLY A 399 -26.71 -11.32 -8.36
CA GLY A 399 -25.71 -10.79 -7.44
C GLY A 399 -24.31 -11.28 -7.81
N HIS A 400 -23.45 -10.32 -8.15
CA HIS A 400 -22.19 -10.56 -8.83
C HIS A 400 -21.00 -10.29 -7.89
N GLY A 401 -19.83 -10.82 -8.23
CA GLY A 401 -18.62 -10.54 -7.49
C GLY A 401 -18.15 -9.12 -7.79
N LEU A 402 -17.68 -8.91 -9.02
CA LEU A 402 -17.25 -7.61 -9.53
C LEU A 402 -18.17 -7.17 -10.68
N TYR A 403 -18.93 -6.10 -10.50
CA TYR A 403 -19.71 -5.48 -11.57
C TYR A 403 -19.01 -4.20 -12.06
N LEU A 404 -18.34 -4.30 -13.20
CA LEU A 404 -17.39 -3.30 -13.67
C LEU A 404 -17.90 -2.61 -14.94
N LYS A 405 -17.87 -1.28 -14.93
CA LYS A 405 -18.19 -0.44 -16.09
C LYS A 405 -17.45 0.89 -15.99
N SER A 406 -17.09 1.48 -17.13
CA SER A 406 -16.44 2.79 -17.19
C SER A 406 -16.62 3.43 -18.56
N LEU A 407 -16.89 4.73 -18.60
CA LEU A 407 -16.92 5.51 -19.83
C LEU A 407 -15.52 5.83 -20.38
N THR A 408 -14.52 5.91 -19.49
CA THR A 408 -13.17 6.40 -19.84
C THR A 408 -12.04 5.51 -19.33
N GLY A 409 -12.19 4.95 -18.13
CA GLY A 409 -11.15 4.21 -17.41
C GLY A 409 -9.89 5.05 -17.07
N PRO A 410 -8.78 4.42 -16.64
CA PRO A 410 -8.64 2.97 -16.52
C PRO A 410 -9.34 2.40 -15.29
N VAL A 411 -9.83 1.17 -15.41
CA VAL A 411 -10.28 0.34 -14.27
C VAL A 411 -9.46 -0.95 -14.26
N TYR A 412 -8.82 -1.26 -13.14
CA TYR A 412 -8.04 -2.48 -12.97
C TYR A 412 -8.66 -3.38 -11.90
N ALA A 413 -9.07 -4.59 -12.29
CA ALA A 413 -9.36 -5.69 -11.37
C ALA A 413 -8.21 -6.70 -11.44
N ARG A 414 -7.40 -6.77 -10.38
CA ARG A 414 -6.11 -7.46 -10.42
C ARG A 414 -5.83 -8.35 -9.21
N ASP A 415 -5.43 -9.59 -9.45
CA ASP A 415 -5.05 -10.53 -8.38
C ASP A 415 -6.15 -10.73 -7.33
N ASN A 416 -7.42 -10.64 -7.71
CA ASN A 416 -8.55 -10.95 -6.82
C ASN A 416 -8.90 -12.43 -6.89
N ILE A 417 -9.57 -12.92 -5.85
CA ILE A 417 -10.08 -14.27 -5.72
C ILE A 417 -11.61 -14.16 -5.65
N VAL A 418 -12.33 -14.66 -6.66
CA VAL A 418 -13.77 -14.47 -6.83
C VAL A 418 -14.46 -15.82 -7.06
N PHE A 419 -15.31 -16.25 -6.13
CA PHE A 419 -15.88 -17.59 -6.24
C PHE A 419 -17.26 -17.77 -5.63
N ASN A 420 -18.00 -18.77 -6.11
CA ASN A 420 -19.31 -19.15 -5.58
C ASN A 420 -20.31 -17.99 -5.48
N GLN A 421 -20.24 -17.00 -6.37
CA GLN A 421 -21.35 -16.05 -6.49
C GLN A 421 -22.60 -16.79 -6.96
N PHE A 422 -23.78 -16.29 -6.61
CA PHE A 422 -25.03 -16.74 -7.23
C PHE A 422 -25.08 -16.32 -8.70
N GLY A 423 -24.61 -15.09 -9.01
CA GLY A 423 -24.47 -14.59 -10.37
C GLY A 423 -23.06 -14.79 -10.95
N TYR A 424 -22.70 -13.92 -11.91
CA TYR A 424 -21.35 -13.82 -12.48
C TYR A 424 -20.25 -13.55 -11.45
N GLY A 425 -19.07 -14.12 -11.70
CA GLY A 425 -17.84 -13.81 -10.94
C GLY A 425 -17.36 -12.39 -11.22
N ILE A 426 -16.72 -12.21 -12.37
CA ILE A 426 -16.34 -10.90 -12.89
C ILE A 426 -17.26 -10.55 -14.05
N HIS A 427 -18.02 -9.47 -13.92
CA HIS A 427 -19.07 -9.04 -14.82
C HIS A 427 -18.73 -7.65 -15.37
N VAL A 428 -17.87 -7.60 -16.40
CA VAL A 428 -17.59 -6.37 -17.14
C VAL A 428 -18.74 -6.16 -18.10
N PHE A 429 -19.74 -5.38 -17.67
CA PHE A 429 -21.03 -5.29 -18.35
C PHE A 429 -21.76 -3.99 -18.04
N THR A 430 -22.55 -3.54 -19.01
CA THR A 430 -23.54 -2.48 -18.85
C THR A 430 -24.72 -2.76 -19.77
N ILE A 431 -25.91 -2.33 -19.36
CA ILE A 431 -27.06 -2.24 -20.27
C ILE A 431 -26.99 -0.95 -21.09
N ALA A 432 -27.66 -0.94 -22.24
CA ALA A 432 -27.63 0.17 -23.19
C ALA A 432 -28.04 1.49 -22.52
N GLY A 433 -27.26 2.55 -22.76
CA GLY A 433 -27.51 3.91 -22.26
C GLY A 433 -27.21 4.16 -20.77
N THR A 434 -26.63 3.20 -20.04
CA THR A 434 -26.42 3.30 -18.57
C THR A 434 -24.95 3.30 -18.12
N GLY A 435 -24.01 3.29 -19.06
CA GLY A 435 -22.58 3.27 -18.81
C GLY A 435 -21.78 3.04 -20.09
N GLY A 436 -20.51 2.70 -19.93
CA GLY A 436 -19.62 2.29 -21.02
C GLY A 436 -18.71 1.14 -20.58
N LEU A 437 -18.00 0.55 -21.52
CA LEU A 437 -17.05 -0.54 -21.29
C LEU A 437 -15.67 -0.19 -21.88
N THR A 438 -15.14 0.97 -21.48
CA THR A 438 -13.90 1.53 -22.02
C THR A 438 -12.76 1.37 -21.03
N ASN A 439 -11.60 0.87 -21.49
CA ASN A 439 -10.33 0.88 -20.75
C ASN A 439 -10.42 0.12 -19.41
N ILE A 440 -10.96 -1.09 -19.47
CA ILE A 440 -11.14 -2.00 -18.32
C ILE A 440 -10.17 -3.18 -18.46
N HIS A 441 -9.46 -3.49 -17.38
CA HIS A 441 -8.39 -4.48 -17.36
C HIS A 441 -8.61 -5.49 -16.24
N VAL A 442 -8.72 -6.76 -16.61
CA VAL A 442 -8.94 -7.90 -15.71
C VAL A 442 -7.70 -8.78 -15.75
N GLU A 443 -6.87 -8.74 -14.70
CA GLU A 443 -5.51 -9.27 -14.72
C GLU A 443 -5.16 -10.18 -13.54
N GLY A 444 -4.70 -11.41 -13.77
CA GLY A 444 -4.15 -12.24 -12.69
C GLY A 444 -5.17 -12.74 -11.66
N ASN A 445 -6.47 -12.60 -11.92
CA ASN A 445 -7.51 -12.99 -10.97
C ASN A 445 -7.72 -14.51 -10.98
N ALA A 446 -8.07 -15.08 -9.81
CA ALA A 446 -8.63 -16.41 -9.70
C ALA A 446 -10.16 -16.29 -9.66
N SER A 447 -10.88 -16.79 -10.67
CA SER A 447 -12.35 -16.76 -10.71
C SER A 447 -12.92 -18.15 -10.93
N PHE A 448 -13.66 -18.71 -9.95
CA PHE A 448 -14.07 -20.11 -10.02
C PHE A 448 -15.46 -20.40 -9.43
N ASN A 449 -16.16 -21.39 -9.98
CA ASN A 449 -17.46 -21.86 -9.50
C ASN A 449 -18.52 -20.76 -9.31
N ASN A 450 -18.44 -19.67 -10.06
CA ASN A 450 -19.48 -18.64 -10.02
C ASN A 450 -20.73 -19.14 -10.77
N GLY A 451 -21.91 -19.02 -10.15
CA GLY A 451 -23.13 -19.70 -10.59
C GLY A 451 -23.28 -21.14 -10.06
N ALA A 452 -22.31 -21.69 -9.31
CA ALA A 452 -22.38 -23.08 -8.84
C ALA A 452 -23.37 -23.33 -7.70
N VAL A 453 -23.78 -22.27 -7.01
CA VAL A 453 -24.74 -22.33 -5.90
C VAL A 453 -26.19 -22.13 -6.36
N ASP A 454 -26.39 -21.93 -7.67
CA ASP A 454 -27.69 -21.84 -8.36
C ASP A 454 -28.52 -23.13 -8.19
N ALA A 455 -29.83 -23.04 -8.39
CA ALA A 455 -30.74 -24.19 -8.43
C ALA A 455 -30.48 -25.15 -9.58
N ASN A 456 -29.93 -24.67 -10.71
CA ASN A 456 -29.53 -25.50 -11.85
C ASN A 456 -28.07 -25.20 -12.24
N PRO A 457 -27.09 -25.66 -11.42
CA PRO A 457 -25.71 -25.24 -11.54
C PRO A 457 -25.04 -25.66 -12.86
N SER A 458 -25.49 -26.74 -13.52
CA SER A 458 -24.94 -27.16 -14.81
C SER A 458 -25.36 -26.24 -15.96
N ASN A 459 -26.57 -25.67 -15.89
CA ASN A 459 -27.11 -24.78 -16.91
C ASN A 459 -27.12 -23.31 -16.49
N SER A 460 -26.36 -22.93 -15.46
CA SER A 460 -26.33 -21.53 -15.02
C SER A 460 -25.73 -20.67 -16.14
N PRO A 461 -26.41 -19.59 -16.58
CA PRO A 461 -25.89 -18.70 -17.62
C PRO A 461 -24.73 -17.84 -17.11
N ASN A 462 -24.49 -17.85 -15.79
CA ASN A 462 -23.46 -17.07 -15.15
C ASN A 462 -22.07 -17.61 -15.45
N ALA A 463 -21.18 -16.73 -15.88
CA ALA A 463 -19.80 -17.05 -16.18
C ALA A 463 -18.86 -16.76 -15.01
N ASN A 464 -17.70 -17.43 -14.98
CA ASN A 464 -16.59 -17.00 -14.14
C ASN A 464 -16.13 -15.60 -14.53
N ILE A 465 -16.04 -15.32 -15.84
CA ILE A 465 -15.74 -13.99 -16.37
C ILE A 465 -16.60 -13.72 -17.61
N LEU A 466 -17.40 -12.66 -17.54
CA LEU A 466 -18.04 -12.03 -18.69
C LEU A 466 -17.31 -10.72 -19.02
N PHE A 467 -16.92 -10.56 -20.28
CA PHE A 467 -16.34 -9.33 -20.82
C PHE A 467 -17.10 -8.87 -22.08
N GLY A 468 -18.07 -7.96 -21.89
CA GLY A 468 -18.96 -7.50 -22.96
C GLY A 468 -20.27 -6.93 -22.40
N GLY A 469 -21.13 -6.37 -23.24
CA GLY A 469 -22.43 -5.89 -22.77
C GLY A 469 -23.33 -5.40 -23.87
N SER A 470 -24.36 -4.64 -23.49
CA SER A 470 -25.22 -3.94 -24.45
C SER A 470 -24.64 -2.61 -24.93
N GLU A 471 -23.40 -2.31 -24.57
CA GLU A 471 -22.58 -1.22 -25.11
C GLU A 471 -21.23 -1.81 -25.55
N PRO A 472 -20.59 -1.28 -26.62
CA PRO A 472 -19.32 -1.80 -27.10
C PRO A 472 -18.19 -1.69 -26.07
N VAL A 473 -17.37 -2.72 -26.01
CA VAL A 473 -16.06 -2.67 -25.34
C VAL A 473 -15.06 -1.90 -26.19
N HIS A 474 -14.25 -1.07 -25.54
CA HIS A 474 -13.13 -0.34 -26.14
C HIS A 474 -11.87 -0.50 -25.26
N ASN A 475 -10.72 -0.81 -25.85
CA ASN A 475 -9.44 -0.88 -25.15
C ASN A 475 -9.47 -1.80 -23.90
N GLY A 476 -10.03 -3.00 -24.04
CA GLY A 476 -10.14 -3.97 -22.93
C GLY A 476 -8.94 -4.93 -22.84
N SER A 477 -8.65 -5.43 -21.64
CA SER A 477 -7.72 -6.57 -21.49
C SER A 477 -8.20 -7.63 -20.48
N LEU A 478 -7.97 -8.89 -20.82
CA LEU A 478 -8.17 -10.07 -19.99
C LEU A 478 -6.88 -10.89 -19.99
N VAL A 479 -6.02 -10.68 -18.99
CA VAL A 479 -4.63 -11.16 -19.03
C VAL A 479 -4.26 -12.00 -17.81
N SER A 480 -3.68 -13.18 -18.04
CA SER A 480 -3.12 -14.04 -16.99
C SER A 480 -4.11 -14.46 -15.90
N ASN A 481 -5.41 -14.50 -16.19
CA ASN A 481 -6.41 -14.96 -15.23
C ASN A 481 -6.45 -16.48 -15.16
N MET A 482 -6.81 -16.99 -13.99
CA MET A 482 -6.95 -18.41 -13.69
C MET A 482 -8.41 -18.68 -13.38
N THR A 483 -9.09 -19.50 -14.18
CA THR A 483 -10.48 -19.88 -13.93
C THR A 483 -10.67 -21.38 -13.80
N TYR A 484 -11.69 -21.76 -13.03
CA TYR A 484 -12.00 -23.16 -12.76
C TYR A 484 -13.50 -23.36 -12.57
N PHE A 485 -14.04 -24.41 -13.18
CA PHE A 485 -15.32 -24.98 -12.80
C PHE A 485 -15.11 -26.41 -12.32
N SER A 486 -15.72 -26.74 -11.18
CA SER A 486 -15.90 -28.12 -10.76
C SER A 486 -16.68 -28.90 -11.82
N PRO A 487 -16.53 -30.23 -11.91
CA PRO A 487 -17.28 -31.04 -12.87
C PRO A 487 -18.79 -30.82 -12.79
N ASN A 488 -19.46 -30.73 -13.95
CA ASN A 488 -20.91 -30.51 -14.10
C ASN A 488 -21.43 -29.17 -13.54
N VAL A 489 -20.57 -28.14 -13.53
CA VAL A 489 -20.92 -26.79 -13.08
C VAL A 489 -20.60 -25.77 -14.16
N GLY A 490 -21.53 -24.84 -14.38
CA GLY A 490 -21.39 -23.66 -15.20
C GLY A 490 -21.47 -23.93 -16.71
N VAL A 491 -22.16 -23.06 -17.42
CA VAL A 491 -22.18 -23.11 -18.89
C VAL A 491 -20.91 -22.46 -19.44
N HIS A 492 -20.72 -21.16 -19.22
CA HIS A 492 -19.62 -20.40 -19.83
C HIS A 492 -18.50 -20.13 -18.83
N ASN A 493 -17.28 -20.57 -19.12
CA ASN A 493 -16.14 -20.19 -18.28
C ASN A 493 -15.69 -18.75 -18.58
N LEU A 494 -15.37 -18.49 -19.84
CA LEU A 494 -15.11 -17.16 -20.38
C LEU A 494 -16.20 -16.80 -21.39
N LEU A 495 -16.93 -15.72 -21.14
CA LEU A 495 -17.91 -15.17 -22.07
C LEU A 495 -17.39 -13.82 -22.62
N LEU A 496 -16.97 -13.81 -23.88
CA LEU A 496 -16.26 -12.72 -24.54
C LEU A 496 -17.13 -12.06 -25.61
N GLY A 497 -17.89 -11.05 -25.20
CA GLY A 497 -18.98 -10.47 -25.95
C GLY A 497 -20.33 -10.77 -25.30
N PHE A 498 -21.38 -10.07 -25.74
CA PHE A 498 -22.74 -10.27 -25.23
C PHE A 498 -23.79 -9.87 -26.27
N GLY A 499 -24.84 -10.67 -26.39
CA GLY A 499 -25.98 -10.38 -27.26
C GLY A 499 -25.55 -10.37 -28.74
N THR A 500 -25.61 -9.21 -29.40
CA THR A 500 -25.08 -9.01 -30.76
C THR A 500 -24.30 -7.70 -30.87
N THR A 501 -23.88 -7.15 -29.72
CA THR A 501 -23.18 -5.86 -29.64
C THR A 501 -21.78 -6.00 -30.22
N VAL A 502 -21.50 -5.28 -31.29
CA VAL A 502 -20.17 -5.26 -31.92
C VAL A 502 -19.21 -4.43 -31.08
N ASN A 503 -18.26 -5.11 -30.44
CA ASN A 503 -17.19 -4.54 -29.65
C ASN A 503 -16.04 -4.05 -30.54
N THR A 504 -15.26 -3.09 -30.05
CA THR A 504 -14.11 -2.56 -30.80
C THR A 504 -12.91 -3.47 -30.64
N ASP A 505 -12.37 -3.58 -29.42
CA ASP A 505 -11.13 -4.32 -29.21
C ASP A 505 -10.96 -4.91 -27.81
N LEU A 506 -10.37 -6.10 -27.77
CA LEU A 506 -10.00 -6.82 -26.54
C LEU A 506 -8.73 -7.65 -26.74
N THR A 507 -7.84 -7.59 -25.75
CA THR A 507 -6.67 -8.47 -25.65
C THR A 507 -6.91 -9.56 -24.61
N VAL A 508 -6.92 -10.82 -25.03
CA VAL A 508 -7.09 -12.02 -24.19
C VAL A 508 -5.80 -12.83 -24.21
N GLN A 509 -4.99 -12.72 -23.15
CA GLN A 509 -3.64 -13.25 -23.18
C GLN A 509 -3.26 -14.08 -21.95
N ASN A 510 -2.61 -15.23 -22.16
CA ASN A 510 -2.00 -16.05 -21.12
C ASN A 510 -2.98 -16.51 -20.01
N ASN A 511 -4.27 -16.58 -20.29
CA ASN A 511 -5.27 -17.07 -19.34
C ASN A 511 -5.22 -18.60 -19.26
N TYR A 512 -5.60 -19.13 -18.10
CA TYR A 512 -5.64 -20.56 -17.80
C TYR A 512 -7.05 -20.93 -17.35
N ALA A 513 -7.87 -21.48 -18.26
CA ALA A 513 -9.28 -21.71 -18.02
C ALA A 513 -9.63 -23.20 -18.06
N VAL A 514 -10.26 -23.71 -16.99
CA VAL A 514 -10.57 -25.13 -16.82
C VAL A 514 -12.06 -25.33 -16.55
N GLY A 515 -12.70 -26.19 -17.33
CA GLY A 515 -14.08 -26.63 -17.12
C GLY A 515 -15.15 -25.65 -17.62
N GLY A 516 -16.41 -25.97 -17.31
CA GLY A 516 -17.63 -25.40 -17.91
C GLY A 516 -18.14 -26.27 -19.06
N GLU A 517 -19.39 -26.06 -19.49
CA GLU A 517 -19.89 -26.68 -20.74
C GLU A 517 -19.18 -26.11 -21.97
N THR A 518 -18.94 -24.80 -21.97
CA THR A 518 -18.14 -24.06 -22.98
C THR A 518 -17.01 -23.31 -22.28
N VAL A 519 -15.75 -23.62 -22.62
CA VAL A 519 -14.59 -22.96 -21.99
C VAL A 519 -14.49 -21.50 -22.43
N ALA A 520 -14.73 -21.21 -23.71
CA ALA A 520 -14.78 -19.83 -24.21
C ALA A 520 -15.90 -19.64 -25.24
N ASP A 521 -16.86 -18.77 -24.95
CA ASP A 521 -17.86 -18.31 -25.92
C ASP A 521 -17.50 -16.91 -26.39
N VAL A 522 -17.35 -16.72 -27.69
CA VAL A 522 -16.72 -15.53 -28.27
C VAL A 522 -17.56 -14.99 -29.42
N GLY A 523 -17.94 -13.71 -29.34
CA GLY A 523 -18.72 -13.06 -30.39
C GLY A 523 -18.65 -11.54 -30.42
N TRP A 524 -18.78 -11.03 -31.64
CA TRP A 524 -18.96 -9.65 -32.05
C TRP A 524 -17.79 -8.73 -31.71
N TRP A 525 -16.68 -8.87 -32.44
CA TRP A 525 -15.47 -8.03 -32.26
C TRP A 525 -14.91 -7.49 -33.59
N GLN A 526 -14.62 -6.19 -33.65
CA GLN A 526 -13.88 -5.60 -34.78
C GLN A 526 -12.41 -6.00 -34.76
N SER A 527 -11.80 -6.16 -33.58
CA SER A 527 -10.42 -6.59 -33.39
C SER A 527 -10.28 -7.41 -32.11
N LEU A 528 -9.97 -8.70 -32.22
CA LEU A 528 -9.80 -9.56 -31.05
C LEU A 528 -8.45 -10.26 -31.10
N THR A 529 -7.60 -10.01 -30.10
CA THR A 529 -6.34 -10.74 -29.95
C THR A 529 -6.49 -11.80 -28.87
N VAL A 530 -6.36 -13.07 -29.22
CA VAL A 530 -6.42 -14.20 -28.29
C VAL A 530 -5.12 -14.97 -28.39
N SER A 531 -4.23 -14.85 -27.40
CA SER A 531 -2.90 -15.46 -27.51
C SER A 531 -2.34 -16.09 -26.25
N GLY A 532 -1.61 -17.20 -26.41
CA GLY A 532 -0.91 -17.87 -25.32
C GLY A 532 -1.83 -18.48 -24.24
N ASN A 533 -3.13 -18.58 -24.49
CA ASN A 533 -4.08 -19.09 -23.51
C ASN A 533 -4.02 -20.62 -23.44
N SER A 534 -4.25 -21.18 -22.25
CA SER A 534 -4.40 -22.62 -22.03
C SER A 534 -5.83 -22.92 -21.61
N LEU A 535 -6.56 -23.64 -22.44
CA LEU A 535 -7.99 -23.92 -22.27
C LEU A 535 -8.19 -25.43 -22.10
N PHE A 536 -8.89 -25.85 -21.05
CA PHE A 536 -9.06 -27.26 -20.67
C PHE A 536 -10.53 -27.61 -20.54
N GLY A 537 -10.99 -28.60 -21.31
CA GLY A 537 -12.38 -29.01 -21.34
C GLY A 537 -12.54 -30.45 -21.81
N SER A 538 -12.36 -31.43 -20.92
CA SER A 538 -12.37 -32.86 -21.28
C SER A 538 -13.67 -33.32 -21.94
N THR A 539 -14.79 -32.71 -21.55
CA THR A 539 -16.13 -32.92 -22.13
C THR A 539 -16.77 -31.64 -22.65
N SER A 540 -16.06 -30.52 -22.59
CA SER A 540 -16.57 -29.20 -22.93
C SER A 540 -16.41 -28.91 -24.42
N GLU A 541 -17.21 -27.96 -24.90
CA GLU A 541 -16.87 -27.14 -26.05
C GLU A 541 -15.66 -26.26 -25.69
N MET A 542 -14.68 -26.19 -26.58
CA MET A 542 -13.41 -25.51 -26.31
C MET A 542 -13.48 -24.01 -26.55
N ILE A 543 -13.88 -23.63 -27.76
CA ILE A 543 -14.08 -22.24 -28.15
C ILE A 543 -15.22 -22.20 -29.16
N TRP A 544 -16.17 -21.30 -28.95
CA TRP A 544 -17.27 -21.06 -29.87
C TRP A 544 -17.12 -19.67 -30.50
N LEU A 545 -16.94 -19.60 -31.82
CA LEU A 545 -16.93 -18.33 -32.57
C LEU A 545 -18.33 -18.07 -33.14
N ARG A 546 -19.00 -17.01 -32.67
CA ARG A 546 -20.42 -16.72 -32.97
C ARG A 546 -20.65 -15.96 -34.29
N GLU A 547 -19.62 -15.39 -34.90
CA GLU A 547 -19.74 -14.54 -36.09
C GLU A 547 -18.97 -15.07 -37.30
N THR A 548 -19.40 -14.69 -38.50
CA THR A 548 -18.80 -15.14 -39.77
C THR A 548 -17.64 -14.29 -40.24
N ASP A 549 -17.62 -12.99 -39.90
CA ASP A 549 -16.50 -12.11 -40.23
C ASP A 549 -15.46 -12.19 -39.12
N LEU A 550 -14.37 -12.90 -39.40
CA LEU A 550 -13.25 -13.10 -38.48
C LEU A 550 -12.01 -12.31 -38.91
N SER A 551 -12.14 -11.34 -39.82
CA SER A 551 -11.00 -10.60 -40.37
C SER A 551 -10.20 -9.82 -39.31
N GLY A 552 -10.85 -9.43 -38.21
CA GLY A 552 -10.24 -8.78 -37.04
C GLY A 552 -9.69 -9.74 -35.99
N PHE A 553 -9.84 -11.05 -36.15
CA PHE A 553 -9.49 -12.03 -35.13
C PHE A 553 -8.05 -12.52 -35.31
N GLN A 554 -7.27 -12.42 -34.24
CA GLN A 554 -5.89 -12.90 -34.17
C GLN A 554 -5.75 -13.92 -33.05
N LEU A 555 -5.94 -15.19 -33.40
CA LEU A 555 -5.73 -16.33 -32.50
C LEU A 555 -4.33 -16.90 -32.74
N THR A 556 -3.46 -16.84 -31.72
CA THR A 556 -2.07 -17.28 -31.85
C THR A 556 -1.51 -17.99 -30.61
N ASN A 557 -0.81 -19.10 -30.83
CA ASN A 557 -0.15 -19.88 -29.79
C ASN A 557 -1.07 -20.27 -28.61
N ASN A 558 -2.37 -20.44 -28.83
CA ASN A 558 -3.27 -20.99 -27.81
C ASN A 558 -3.14 -22.52 -27.76
N ARG A 559 -3.38 -23.09 -26.58
CA ARG A 559 -3.32 -24.52 -26.34
C ARG A 559 -4.66 -25.02 -25.80
N TYR A 560 -5.29 -25.91 -26.56
CA TYR A 560 -6.54 -26.56 -26.22
C TYR A 560 -6.26 -27.97 -25.70
N TYR A 561 -6.65 -28.28 -24.47
CA TYR A 561 -6.50 -29.61 -23.88
C TYR A 561 -7.80 -30.40 -24.06
N ARG A 562 -7.94 -30.96 -25.25
CA ARG A 562 -9.09 -31.73 -25.74
C ARG A 562 -8.64 -32.59 -26.92
N ASP A 563 -9.26 -33.77 -27.06
CA ASP A 563 -9.08 -34.62 -28.24
C ASP A 563 -9.34 -33.81 -29.53
N PRO A 564 -8.32 -33.61 -30.40
CA PRO A 564 -8.47 -32.79 -31.62
C PRO A 564 -9.50 -33.35 -32.60
N SER A 565 -9.86 -34.64 -32.48
CA SER A 565 -10.86 -35.27 -33.35
C SER A 565 -12.31 -35.09 -32.86
N ALA A 566 -12.51 -34.65 -31.62
CA ALA A 566 -13.84 -34.41 -31.06
C ALA A 566 -14.52 -33.22 -31.74
N ALA A 567 -15.84 -33.30 -31.93
CA ALA A 567 -16.67 -32.16 -32.30
C ALA A 567 -16.83 -31.25 -31.07
N ALA A 568 -15.87 -30.35 -30.86
CA ALA A 568 -15.78 -29.50 -29.67
C ALA A 568 -15.33 -28.06 -29.99
N TRP A 569 -15.01 -27.75 -31.25
CA TRP A 569 -14.69 -26.39 -31.67
C TRP A 569 -15.88 -25.82 -32.43
N GLY A 570 -16.59 -24.91 -31.75
CA GLY A 570 -17.80 -24.29 -32.25
C GLY A 570 -17.49 -23.19 -33.26
N TYR A 571 -18.19 -23.21 -34.38
CA TYR A 571 -18.23 -22.08 -35.30
C TYR A 571 -19.68 -21.91 -35.74
N ILE A 572 -20.21 -20.68 -35.56
CA ILE A 572 -21.58 -20.28 -35.86
C ILE A 572 -22.63 -21.17 -35.17
N ASN A 573 -23.12 -22.20 -35.85
CA ASN A 573 -24.22 -23.05 -35.41
C ASN A 573 -23.83 -24.55 -35.33
N GLN A 574 -22.55 -24.87 -35.40
CA GLN A 574 -22.08 -26.26 -35.44
C GLN A 574 -20.70 -26.43 -34.78
N ASP A 575 -20.51 -27.59 -34.15
CA ASP A 575 -19.21 -28.05 -33.66
C ASP A 575 -18.44 -28.85 -34.70
N TYR A 576 -17.13 -28.65 -34.71
CA TYR A 576 -16.19 -29.29 -35.61
C TYR A 576 -15.02 -29.91 -34.85
N SER A 577 -14.29 -30.80 -35.52
CA SER A 577 -12.95 -31.19 -35.09
C SER A 577 -11.99 -30.01 -35.24
N PHE A 578 -10.92 -29.98 -34.44
CA PHE A 578 -9.98 -28.87 -34.42
C PHE A 578 -9.40 -28.53 -35.81
N PRO A 579 -8.90 -29.51 -36.61
CA PRO A 579 -8.37 -29.19 -37.94
C PRO A 579 -9.42 -28.64 -38.90
N THR A 580 -10.66 -29.13 -38.80
CA THR A 580 -11.77 -28.67 -39.65
C THR A 580 -12.15 -27.25 -39.28
N TRP A 581 -12.25 -26.97 -37.97
CA TRP A 581 -12.52 -25.63 -37.46
C TRP A 581 -11.45 -24.63 -37.90
N GLN A 582 -10.15 -24.96 -37.80
CA GLN A 582 -9.06 -24.10 -38.29
C GLN A 582 -9.19 -23.83 -39.80
N GLY A 583 -9.50 -24.86 -40.59
CA GLY A 583 -9.68 -24.72 -42.04
C GLY A 583 -10.88 -23.85 -42.44
N LEU A 584 -11.99 -23.94 -41.70
CA LEU A 584 -13.22 -23.17 -41.97
C LEU A 584 -13.13 -21.72 -41.50
N THR A 585 -12.52 -21.49 -40.35
CA THR A 585 -12.45 -20.17 -39.71
C THR A 585 -11.27 -19.35 -40.20
N GLY A 586 -10.18 -20.00 -40.65
CA GLY A 586 -8.95 -19.35 -41.10
C GLY A 586 -8.12 -18.72 -39.97
N VAL A 587 -8.53 -18.90 -38.70
CA VAL A 587 -7.83 -18.36 -37.52
C VAL A 587 -7.13 -19.48 -36.74
N GLY A 588 -6.24 -19.10 -35.82
CA GLY A 588 -5.61 -20.08 -34.92
C GLY A 588 -4.59 -20.99 -35.60
N ALA A 589 -3.98 -20.56 -36.71
CA ALA A 589 -3.03 -21.40 -37.48
C ALA A 589 -1.81 -21.89 -36.66
N THR A 590 -1.47 -21.20 -35.57
CA THR A 590 -0.38 -21.57 -34.65
C THR A 590 -0.88 -22.23 -33.37
N ASP A 591 -2.20 -22.34 -33.20
CA ASP A 591 -2.80 -22.96 -32.04
C ASP A 591 -2.66 -24.49 -32.10
N GLN A 592 -2.69 -25.12 -30.94
CA GLN A 592 -2.50 -26.57 -30.81
C GLN A 592 -3.61 -27.19 -29.95
N ALA A 593 -4.15 -28.31 -30.40
CA ALA A 593 -5.03 -29.16 -29.61
C ALA A 593 -4.31 -30.44 -29.19
N VAL A 594 -4.45 -30.83 -27.91
CA VAL A 594 -3.74 -31.94 -27.29
C VAL A 594 -4.71 -32.75 -26.43
N ALA A 595 -4.78 -34.06 -26.66
CA ALA A 595 -5.79 -34.91 -26.03
C ALA A 595 -5.54 -35.17 -24.52
N SER A 596 -4.28 -35.17 -24.09
CA SER A 596 -3.90 -35.51 -22.72
C SER A 596 -3.80 -34.28 -21.84
N ASN A 597 -4.33 -34.37 -20.61
CA ASN A 597 -4.06 -33.40 -19.55
C ASN A 597 -2.56 -33.33 -19.21
N PRO A 598 -2.09 -32.24 -18.59
CA PRO A 598 -0.72 -32.12 -18.10
C PRO A 598 -0.36 -33.24 -17.11
N THR A 599 0.91 -33.66 -17.13
CA THR A 599 1.43 -34.72 -16.25
C THR A 599 2.02 -34.20 -14.94
N GLU A 600 1.94 -32.89 -14.70
CA GLU A 600 2.45 -32.23 -13.50
C GLU A 600 1.47 -31.15 -13.04
N PRO A 601 1.41 -30.83 -11.74
CA PRO A 601 0.65 -29.70 -11.24
C PRO A 601 1.12 -28.37 -11.84
N ARG A 602 0.18 -27.45 -12.06
CA ARG A 602 0.49 -26.07 -12.42
C ARG A 602 0.26 -25.17 -11.22
N VAL A 603 1.31 -24.48 -10.79
CA VAL A 603 1.28 -23.53 -9.66
C VAL A 603 1.48 -22.11 -10.16
N PHE A 604 0.62 -21.21 -9.72
CA PHE A 604 0.76 -19.77 -9.89
C PHE A 604 0.95 -19.13 -8.51
N VAL A 605 2.08 -18.46 -8.31
CA VAL A 605 2.35 -17.64 -7.12
C VAL A 605 2.26 -16.17 -7.51
N ARG A 606 1.37 -15.43 -6.84
CA ARG A 606 1.05 -14.03 -7.13
C ARG A 606 1.39 -13.18 -5.89
N PRO A 607 2.61 -12.64 -5.80
CA PRO A 607 2.98 -11.72 -4.71
C PRO A 607 2.02 -10.54 -4.66
N ASN A 608 1.60 -10.16 -3.44
CA ASN A 608 0.74 -9.00 -3.28
C ASN A 608 1.53 -7.70 -3.52
N ARG A 609 0.95 -6.80 -4.33
CA ARG A 609 1.59 -5.52 -4.71
C ARG A 609 1.73 -4.52 -3.56
N TYR A 610 0.90 -4.65 -2.53
CA TYR A 610 0.76 -3.66 -1.46
C TYR A 610 1.18 -4.21 -0.08
N GLU A 611 1.15 -5.53 0.12
CA GLU A 611 1.41 -6.18 1.39
C GLU A 611 2.55 -7.20 1.26
N SER A 612 3.76 -6.77 1.62
CA SER A 612 4.92 -7.67 1.69
C SER A 612 4.62 -8.85 2.63
N GLY A 613 5.10 -10.04 2.28
CA GLY A 613 4.79 -11.25 3.04
C GLY A 613 3.43 -11.88 2.70
N ARG A 614 2.63 -11.28 1.81
CA ARG A 614 1.35 -11.83 1.33
C ARG A 614 1.43 -12.26 -0.13
N ALA A 615 0.84 -13.40 -0.47
CA ALA A 615 0.68 -13.83 -1.87
C ALA A 615 -0.59 -14.68 -2.05
N ASN A 616 -1.18 -14.62 -3.23
CA ASN A 616 -2.19 -15.60 -3.66
C ASN A 616 -1.48 -16.77 -4.36
N ILE A 617 -1.90 -17.99 -4.07
CA ILE A 617 -1.38 -19.21 -4.67
C ILE A 617 -2.55 -19.93 -5.32
N VAL A 618 -2.42 -20.26 -6.60
CA VAL A 618 -3.42 -21.03 -7.35
C VAL A 618 -2.77 -22.30 -7.87
N VAL A 619 -3.37 -23.44 -7.58
CA VAL A 619 -2.85 -24.76 -7.93
C VAL A 619 -3.89 -25.52 -8.74
N TYR A 620 -3.51 -25.92 -9.95
CA TYR A 620 -4.22 -26.93 -10.74
C TYR A 620 -3.46 -28.25 -10.60
N ASN A 621 -4.04 -29.20 -9.89
CA ASN A 621 -3.39 -30.44 -9.47
C ASN A 621 -3.74 -31.60 -10.41
N TRP A 622 -3.25 -31.53 -11.65
CA TRP A 622 -3.58 -32.49 -12.73
C TRP A 622 -3.28 -33.96 -12.41
N THR A 623 -2.36 -34.19 -11.47
CA THR A 623 -1.93 -35.51 -11.02
C THR A 623 -2.61 -35.97 -9.73
N SER A 624 -3.57 -35.19 -9.20
CA SER A 624 -4.28 -35.43 -7.94
C SER A 624 -3.35 -35.80 -6.78
N GLN A 625 -2.20 -35.11 -6.68
CA GLN A 625 -1.23 -35.30 -5.61
C GLN A 625 -1.82 -34.88 -4.25
N ALA A 626 -1.46 -35.57 -3.16
CA ALA A 626 -1.91 -35.21 -1.82
C ALA A 626 -1.34 -33.85 -1.35
N THR A 627 -0.13 -33.51 -1.79
CA THR A 627 0.54 -32.23 -1.54
C THR A 627 1.26 -31.76 -2.79
N VAL A 628 1.30 -30.44 -3.03
CA VAL A 628 2.02 -29.84 -4.16
C VAL A 628 3.13 -28.93 -3.65
N PRO A 629 4.39 -29.06 -4.15
CA PRO A 629 5.49 -28.19 -3.75
C PRO A 629 5.34 -26.79 -4.35
N VAL A 630 5.51 -25.75 -3.51
CA VAL A 630 5.40 -24.34 -3.91
C VAL A 630 6.60 -23.54 -3.42
N ASP A 631 7.16 -22.70 -4.30
CA ASP A 631 8.26 -21.79 -3.95
C ASP A 631 7.72 -20.51 -3.30
N LEU A 632 8.14 -20.26 -2.05
CA LEU A 632 7.79 -19.06 -1.27
C LEU A 632 8.99 -18.11 -1.05
N SER A 633 10.15 -18.37 -1.67
CA SER A 633 11.40 -17.65 -1.38
C SER A 633 11.36 -16.15 -1.67
N GLY A 634 10.51 -15.72 -2.62
CA GLY A 634 10.25 -14.31 -2.93
C GLY A 634 9.14 -13.65 -2.09
N ILE A 635 8.45 -14.42 -1.24
CA ILE A 635 7.30 -13.97 -0.45
C ILE A 635 7.65 -13.93 1.04
N VAL A 636 8.24 -15.03 1.53
CA VAL A 636 8.50 -15.26 2.95
C VAL A 636 10.00 -15.21 3.19
N GLN A 637 10.44 -14.36 4.10
CA GLN A 637 11.85 -14.31 4.48
C GLN A 637 12.21 -15.55 5.32
N VAL A 638 13.41 -16.09 5.10
CA VAL A 638 13.92 -17.21 5.91
C VAL A 638 13.93 -16.82 7.39
N GLY A 639 13.40 -17.69 8.23
CA GLY A 639 13.23 -17.48 9.66
C GLY A 639 11.88 -16.88 10.07
N ASN A 640 11.12 -16.28 9.15
CA ASN A 640 9.78 -15.76 9.46
C ASN A 640 8.75 -16.90 9.59
N HIS A 641 7.72 -16.66 10.39
CA HIS A 641 6.56 -17.52 10.44
C HIS A 641 5.66 -17.26 9.21
N TYR A 642 5.06 -18.32 8.66
CA TYR A 642 4.07 -18.23 7.59
C TYR A 642 2.81 -19.03 7.92
N GLN A 643 1.71 -18.62 7.31
CA GLN A 643 0.43 -19.34 7.31
C GLN A 643 -0.07 -19.45 5.87
N VAL A 644 -0.66 -20.60 5.54
CA VAL A 644 -1.32 -20.87 4.25
C VAL A 644 -2.80 -21.10 4.55
N GLN A 645 -3.65 -20.20 4.08
CA GLN A 645 -5.09 -20.27 4.24
C GLN A 645 -5.73 -20.79 2.96
N ASN A 646 -6.63 -21.79 3.03
CA ASN A 646 -7.47 -22.14 1.89
C ASN A 646 -8.65 -21.17 1.81
N VAL A 647 -8.89 -20.59 0.63
CA VAL A 647 -9.91 -19.53 0.49
C VAL A 647 -11.34 -20.04 0.62
N GLN A 648 -11.61 -21.34 0.42
CA GLN A 648 -12.96 -21.89 0.63
C GLN A 648 -13.36 -21.89 2.12
N ASP A 649 -12.39 -21.74 3.04
CA ASP A 649 -12.58 -21.54 4.48
C ASP A 649 -11.60 -20.46 5.00
N PHE A 650 -11.75 -19.23 4.50
CA PHE A 650 -10.75 -18.17 4.68
C PHE A 650 -10.52 -17.75 6.14
N PHE A 651 -11.53 -17.89 7.00
CA PHE A 651 -11.42 -17.57 8.43
C PHE A 651 -11.23 -18.81 9.32
N GLY A 652 -11.18 -20.00 8.73
CA GLY A 652 -10.91 -21.24 9.45
C GLY A 652 -9.43 -21.43 9.78
N ALA A 653 -9.07 -22.64 10.19
CA ALA A 653 -7.69 -22.97 10.51
C ALA A 653 -6.80 -22.95 9.25
N PRO A 654 -5.57 -22.41 9.31
CA PRO A 654 -4.62 -22.53 8.21
C PRO A 654 -4.38 -24.00 7.86
N VAL A 655 -4.36 -24.34 6.57
CA VAL A 655 -4.07 -25.70 6.12
C VAL A 655 -2.60 -26.08 6.30
N LEU A 656 -1.73 -25.07 6.45
CA LEU A 656 -0.33 -25.23 6.76
C LEU A 656 0.21 -23.97 7.45
N SER A 657 1.10 -24.13 8.43
CA SER A 657 1.84 -23.02 9.03
C SER A 657 3.19 -23.51 9.58
N GLY A 658 4.12 -22.58 9.78
CA GLY A 658 5.41 -22.88 10.39
C GLY A 658 6.45 -21.80 10.17
N SER A 659 7.68 -22.04 10.61
CA SER A 659 8.81 -21.17 10.30
C SER A 659 9.39 -21.54 8.93
N TYR A 660 9.63 -20.55 8.08
CA TYR A 660 10.17 -20.79 6.74
C TYR A 660 11.69 -21.01 6.81
N GLY A 661 12.13 -22.23 6.52
CA GLY A 661 13.54 -22.61 6.50
C GLY A 661 14.27 -22.35 5.18
N GLY A 662 13.58 -21.81 4.16
CA GLY A 662 14.04 -21.77 2.77
C GLY A 662 13.61 -23.00 1.96
N GLY A 663 13.62 -22.89 0.63
CA GLY A 663 13.22 -23.97 -0.28
C GLY A 663 11.71 -24.04 -0.56
N LEU A 664 11.26 -25.18 -1.10
CA LEU A 664 9.86 -25.44 -1.45
C LEU A 664 9.04 -25.82 -0.23
N VAL A 665 7.78 -25.38 -0.20
CA VAL A 665 6.79 -25.71 0.83
C VAL A 665 5.71 -26.61 0.22
N ASN A 666 5.46 -27.78 0.82
CA ASN A 666 4.46 -28.73 0.34
C ASN A 666 3.07 -28.36 0.85
N ILE A 667 2.24 -27.76 -0.02
CA ILE A 667 0.88 -27.34 0.33
C ILE A 667 -0.08 -28.54 0.22
N PRO A 668 -0.87 -28.85 1.26
CA PRO A 668 -1.89 -29.90 1.21
C PRO A 668 -3.01 -29.59 0.22
N MET A 669 -3.42 -30.60 -0.55
CA MET A 669 -4.46 -30.49 -1.56
C MET A 669 -5.77 -31.19 -1.17
N THR A 670 -5.92 -31.76 0.02
CA THR A 670 -7.12 -32.56 0.41
C THR A 670 -8.46 -31.79 0.37
N GLY A 671 -8.43 -30.48 0.12
CA GLY A 671 -9.60 -29.60 0.13
C GLY A 671 -10.08 -29.30 1.55
N VAL A 672 -10.97 -28.31 1.66
CA VAL A 672 -11.71 -27.97 2.89
C VAL A 672 -13.18 -27.86 2.54
N THR A 673 -14.06 -28.09 3.51
CA THR A 673 -15.50 -27.84 3.33
C THR A 673 -15.72 -26.35 3.06
N PRO A 674 -16.30 -25.96 1.91
CA PRO A 674 -16.55 -24.56 1.63
C PRO A 674 -17.56 -23.96 2.62
N VAL A 675 -17.33 -22.71 3.03
CA VAL A 675 -18.29 -21.96 3.85
C VAL A 675 -19.61 -21.82 3.09
N ALA A 676 -20.70 -22.28 3.72
CA ALA A 676 -22.04 -22.15 3.15
C ALA A 676 -22.51 -20.69 3.14
N PRO A 677 -23.25 -20.24 2.11
CA PRO A 677 -23.82 -18.89 2.10
C PRO A 677 -24.74 -18.66 3.30
N ILE A 678 -24.64 -17.49 3.94
CA ILE A 678 -25.54 -17.11 5.05
C ILE A 678 -26.96 -16.99 4.50
N GLY A 679 -27.92 -17.72 5.06
CA GLY A 679 -29.27 -17.84 4.50
C GLY A 679 -29.47 -19.03 3.55
N GLY A 680 -28.39 -19.77 3.26
CA GLY A 680 -28.40 -20.95 2.41
C GLY A 680 -28.37 -20.64 0.92
N SER A 681 -28.25 -21.70 0.13
CA SER A 681 -28.31 -21.71 -1.32
C SER A 681 -29.06 -22.95 -1.81
N PRO A 682 -29.66 -22.92 -3.01
CA PRO A 682 -30.27 -24.11 -3.61
C PRO A 682 -29.33 -25.30 -3.75
N THR A 683 -28.08 -25.03 -4.16
CA THR A 683 -27.02 -26.05 -4.26
C THR A 683 -25.88 -25.69 -3.31
N PRO A 684 -25.31 -26.66 -2.57
CA PRO A 684 -24.15 -26.40 -1.72
C PRO A 684 -22.93 -26.01 -2.57
N PRO A 685 -22.07 -25.09 -2.09
CA PRO A 685 -20.89 -24.71 -2.86
C PRO A 685 -19.94 -25.91 -3.07
N PRO A 686 -19.42 -26.13 -4.30
CA PRO A 686 -18.57 -27.29 -4.56
C PRO A 686 -17.21 -27.19 -3.86
N GLN A 687 -16.78 -28.29 -3.23
CA GLN A 687 -15.39 -28.45 -2.83
C GLN A 687 -14.52 -28.63 -4.07
N THR A 688 -13.36 -27.97 -4.11
CA THR A 688 -12.47 -27.97 -5.29
C THR A 688 -11.28 -28.93 -5.15
N GLY A 689 -10.83 -29.20 -3.93
CA GLY A 689 -9.75 -30.17 -3.68
C GLY A 689 -10.22 -31.62 -3.90
N PRO A 690 -9.38 -32.50 -4.45
CA PRO A 690 -7.94 -32.30 -4.63
C PRO A 690 -7.50 -31.68 -5.96
N ASP A 691 -8.39 -31.51 -6.92
CA ASP A 691 -8.02 -31.18 -8.31
C ASP A 691 -7.65 -29.70 -8.49
N PHE A 692 -8.21 -28.83 -7.66
CA PHE A 692 -7.93 -27.39 -7.69
C PHE A 692 -7.84 -26.83 -6.26
N GLY A 693 -6.95 -25.87 -6.06
CA GLY A 693 -6.76 -25.21 -4.76
C GLY A 693 -6.35 -23.75 -4.93
N VAL A 694 -6.99 -22.88 -4.15
CA VAL A 694 -6.64 -21.47 -4.08
C VAL A 694 -6.34 -21.11 -2.63
N PHE A 695 -5.22 -20.46 -2.41
CA PHE A 695 -4.70 -20.17 -1.09
C PHE A 695 -4.22 -18.73 -0.98
N VAL A 696 -4.24 -18.20 0.23
CA VAL A 696 -3.52 -16.98 0.59
C VAL A 696 -2.42 -17.33 1.58
N VAL A 697 -1.19 -16.99 1.23
CA VAL A 697 -0.07 -17.01 2.15
C VAL A 697 0.07 -15.66 2.83
N THR A 698 0.32 -15.68 4.13
CA THR A 698 0.75 -14.52 4.92
C THR A 698 1.99 -14.87 5.72
N SER A 699 2.81 -13.86 6.03
CA SER A 699 4.02 -14.01 6.83
C SER A 699 4.17 -12.87 7.82
N ALA A 700 4.70 -13.20 9.00
CA ALA A 700 5.09 -12.26 10.02
C ALA A 700 6.51 -12.57 10.52
N PRO A 701 7.28 -11.57 10.98
CA PRO A 701 8.51 -11.82 11.72
C PRO A 701 8.23 -12.75 12.91
N SER A 702 9.12 -13.70 13.13
CA SER A 702 9.04 -14.64 14.26
C SER A 702 9.29 -13.97 15.61
#